data_AF-A0A8J4TZA9-F1
#
_entry.id   AF-A0A8J4TZA9-F1
#
_cell.length_a   1.000
_cell.length_b   1.000
_cell.length_c   1.000
_cell.angle_alpha   90.00
_cell.angle_beta   90.00
_cell.angle_gamma   90.00
#
_symmetry.space_group_name_H-M   'P 1'
#
loop_
_entity.id
_entity.type
_entity.pdbx_description
1 polymer ?
#
loop_
_entity_poly.entity_id
_entity_poly.type
_entity_poly.pdbx_seq_one_letter_code
_entity_poly.pdbx_strand_id
1 'polypeptide(L)'
;HTMATPLGDVGKQIWRGAFLLSDFILSDLAAFQGATVLELGAGTGLASIVAASTAKTVYCTDVGEDLLSMCERNVHLNQHYIAPSDERGVKVRQLDWTTDDFLADADSEFGWSEDEIADLHDNTTVIIAADVCYDDELTDALFRTLYRISSNLRHSSTAYISIEKRLNFTLRHMDVSCEAYDHFRRCLEQLAEQREKETRFTVSPVSCSFPQFFQYERVKQLVYVVVLMCRAMTAWITAVPQVCRSQTSSATRSIRHVSHVLKPVLSRLEETPSAKHRRLEISCTSRPALLCNGFCPNAELKEDSDRCCERQVLDLLSLSLSLSLSLSLSLFVPLISEELSMAFLSRHLSLTLQQNLRLAAPGCRYVSQTATKPVSEFEYDAPSMKTPVPGPRSKELTRQLGEIQNVGAINFFCNYEESRGNYLVDADGNRMLDLYTQISSVPLGYNHPALMKALANPINLSAFVNRPALGILPPENFPEKLTESLLSIAPSGMTRVQNMACGSCSNENAFKAIFIWYKNKERGANAPSAEETSSCMINQSPGCPDLSILSFMGAFHGRTMGCLATTHSKAIHKLDIPSFDWPIAPFPRLKYPLEEFVRENAQEEARCLEEVEDLIVKWRQKGKSVAGIVIEPIQAEGGDNHASPDFFIKLRNIARKHGCAFHVDEVQTGGGATGKFWAHEHWGTDDPADVVSFSKKMLTGGYYHRDELQPDKGYRIFNTWMGDPSKNLFLSEVLKVIRRENLLEEVTRSGKALLQGLYELQSQYPHLLSRARGQGTFCAIDARDDVTRDSLLLKIRDK
;
A
#
# COMPACT_ATOMS: atom_id res chain seq x y z
N HIS A 1 10.52 -8.70 -7.47
CA HIS A 1 11.93 -8.32 -7.62
C HIS A 1 12.71 -8.70 -6.37
N THR A 2 13.76 -9.50 -6.51
CA THR A 2 14.82 -9.67 -5.51
C THR A 2 16.01 -8.78 -5.90
N MET A 3 16.78 -8.30 -4.91
CA MET A 3 17.91 -7.38 -5.13
C MET A 3 19.07 -7.97 -5.95
N ALA A 4 19.08 -9.28 -6.19
CA ALA A 4 20.08 -9.98 -7.00
C ALA A 4 19.37 -11.04 -7.87
N THR A 5 19.01 -10.65 -9.09
CA THR A 5 18.47 -11.57 -10.11
C THR A 5 19.58 -11.88 -11.13
N PRO A 6 19.91 -13.16 -11.42
CA PRO A 6 20.83 -13.51 -12.50
C PRO A 6 20.32 -13.03 -13.87
N LEU A 7 21.24 -12.73 -14.81
CA LEU A 7 20.87 -12.28 -16.16
C LEU A 7 19.91 -13.26 -16.88
N GLY A 8 20.09 -14.57 -16.72
CA GLY A 8 19.19 -15.59 -17.30
C GLY A 8 17.78 -15.67 -16.69
N ASP A 9 17.51 -14.98 -15.58
CA ASP A 9 16.19 -14.96 -14.92
C ASP A 9 15.52 -13.58 -15.00
N VAL A 10 16.08 -12.59 -15.71
CA VAL A 10 15.47 -11.24 -15.80
C VAL A 10 14.16 -11.24 -16.60
N GLY A 11 14.04 -12.06 -17.64
CA GLY A 11 12.79 -12.21 -18.41
C GLY A 11 11.65 -12.83 -17.58
N LYS A 12 11.98 -13.56 -16.50
CA LYS A 12 11.00 -14.16 -15.58
C LYS A 12 10.35 -13.14 -14.61
N GLN A 13 10.45 -11.85 -14.89
CA GLN A 13 9.88 -10.76 -14.07
C GLN A 13 9.15 -9.72 -14.93
N ILE A 14 8.06 -9.16 -14.40
CA ILE A 14 7.37 -8.02 -15.01
C ILE A 14 8.06 -6.73 -14.54
N TRP A 15 8.72 -6.03 -15.47
CA TRP A 15 9.42 -4.77 -15.19
C TRP A 15 8.51 -3.54 -15.34
N ARG A 16 8.96 -2.38 -14.85
CA ARG A 16 8.15 -1.15 -14.80
C ARG A 16 7.87 -0.54 -16.17
N GLY A 17 8.79 -0.69 -17.14
CA GLY A 17 8.58 -0.35 -18.53
C GLY A 17 7.52 -1.25 -19.19
N ALA A 18 7.41 -2.52 -18.79
CA ALA A 18 6.34 -3.40 -19.29
C ALA A 18 4.95 -2.93 -18.84
N PHE A 19 4.79 -2.54 -17.57
CA PHE A 19 3.55 -1.91 -17.10
C PHE A 19 3.25 -0.57 -17.80
N LEU A 20 4.28 0.26 -18.06
CA LEU A 20 4.13 1.52 -18.79
C LEU A 20 3.72 1.31 -20.26
N LEU A 21 4.21 0.25 -20.89
CA LEU A 21 3.82 -0.16 -22.24
C LEU A 21 2.38 -0.66 -22.27
N SER A 22 1.98 -1.50 -21.32
CA SER A 22 0.58 -1.93 -21.16
C SER A 22 -0.38 -0.76 -20.90
N ASP A 23 0.02 0.22 -20.09
CA ASP A 23 -0.76 1.46 -19.91
C ASP A 23 -0.91 2.25 -21.22
N PHE A 24 0.15 2.35 -22.02
CA PHE A 24 0.09 3.04 -23.32
C PHE A 24 -0.88 2.34 -24.26
N ILE A 25 -0.79 1.02 -24.40
CA ILE A 25 -1.68 0.19 -25.24
C ILE A 25 -3.14 0.42 -24.86
N LEU A 26 -3.46 0.45 -23.55
CA LEU A 26 -4.81 0.73 -23.06
C LEU A 26 -5.25 2.20 -23.27
N SER A 27 -4.31 3.14 -23.41
CA SER A 27 -4.61 4.54 -23.70
C SER A 27 -4.85 4.84 -25.19
N ASP A 28 -4.29 4.05 -26.09
CA ASP A 28 -4.44 4.17 -27.55
C ASP A 28 -4.80 2.83 -28.21
N LEU A 29 -5.93 2.25 -27.77
CA LEU A 29 -6.45 1.00 -28.31
C LEU A 29 -6.70 1.04 -29.84
N ALA A 30 -6.79 2.24 -30.43
CA ALA A 30 -7.00 2.45 -31.85
C ALA A 30 -5.73 2.15 -32.68
N ALA A 31 -4.54 2.53 -32.18
CA ALA A 31 -3.27 2.22 -32.83
C ALA A 31 -2.96 0.71 -32.93
N PHE A 32 -3.61 -0.11 -32.10
CA PHE A 32 -3.46 -1.57 -32.07
C PHE A 32 -4.67 -2.31 -32.66
N GLN A 33 -5.76 -1.63 -33.01
CA GLN A 33 -7.03 -2.29 -33.37
C GLN A 33 -6.90 -3.10 -34.67
N GLY A 34 -7.01 -4.43 -34.55
CA GLY A 34 -6.90 -5.35 -35.67
C GLY A 34 -5.49 -5.51 -36.27
N ALA A 35 -4.46 -4.94 -35.64
CA ALA A 35 -3.07 -5.08 -36.07
C ALA A 35 -2.54 -6.52 -35.86
N THR A 36 -1.53 -6.94 -36.62
CA THR A 36 -0.57 -7.95 -36.16
C THR A 36 0.55 -7.24 -35.41
N VAL A 37 0.76 -7.67 -34.16
CA VAL A 37 1.71 -7.10 -33.20
C VAL A 37 2.85 -8.10 -32.97
N LEU A 38 4.10 -7.62 -32.94
CA LEU A 38 5.26 -8.41 -32.55
C LEU A 38 5.88 -7.86 -31.26
N GLU A 39 5.92 -8.65 -30.19
CA GLU A 39 6.67 -8.35 -28.97
C GLU A 39 8.11 -8.86 -29.10
N LEU A 40 9.08 -7.95 -29.01
CA LEU A 40 10.51 -8.25 -28.94
C LEU A 40 10.95 -8.20 -27.48
N GLY A 41 10.50 -9.17 -26.66
CA GLY A 41 10.76 -9.23 -25.23
C GLY A 41 10.04 -8.15 -24.40
N ALA A 42 9.04 -8.57 -23.60
CA ALA A 42 8.55 -7.80 -22.46
C ALA A 42 8.56 -8.62 -21.15
N GLY A 43 9.36 -9.70 -21.11
CA GLY A 43 9.39 -10.66 -20.01
C GLY A 43 8.18 -11.58 -20.04
N THR A 44 7.35 -11.57 -18.99
CA THR A 44 6.32 -12.61 -18.77
C THR A 44 5.05 -12.50 -19.64
N GLY A 45 5.12 -11.86 -20.81
CA GLY A 45 4.03 -11.71 -21.78
C GLY A 45 2.91 -10.71 -21.42
N LEU A 46 3.09 -9.85 -20.40
CA LEU A 46 2.05 -8.90 -19.96
C LEU A 46 1.66 -7.90 -21.07
N ALA A 47 2.63 -7.38 -21.82
CA ALA A 47 2.36 -6.43 -22.89
C ALA A 47 1.58 -7.09 -24.04
N SER A 48 1.97 -8.31 -24.44
CA SER A 48 1.24 -9.14 -25.41
C SER A 48 -0.20 -9.45 -25.02
N ILE A 49 -0.46 -9.85 -23.76
CA ILE A 49 -1.82 -10.12 -23.26
C ILE A 49 -2.70 -8.87 -23.36
N VAL A 50 -2.14 -7.69 -23.03
CA VAL A 50 -2.86 -6.41 -23.11
C VAL A 50 -3.10 -5.99 -24.57
N ALA A 51 -2.12 -6.18 -25.46
CA ALA A 51 -2.30 -5.93 -26.90
C ALA A 51 -3.39 -6.82 -27.53
N ALA A 52 -3.48 -8.08 -27.11
CA ALA A 52 -4.46 -9.07 -27.60
C ALA A 52 -5.93 -8.75 -27.21
N SER A 53 -6.17 -7.73 -26.39
CA SER A 53 -7.53 -7.20 -26.15
C SER A 53 -8.12 -6.43 -27.35
N THR A 54 -7.29 -5.98 -28.29
CA THR A 54 -7.71 -5.16 -29.46
C THR A 54 -7.04 -5.58 -30.79
N ALA A 55 -5.84 -6.16 -30.73
CA ALA A 55 -5.12 -6.70 -31.89
C ALA A 55 -5.87 -7.85 -32.58
N LYS A 56 -5.44 -8.19 -33.80
CA LYS A 56 -5.84 -9.44 -34.46
C LYS A 56 -4.95 -10.58 -33.97
N THR A 57 -3.64 -10.44 -34.18
CA THR A 57 -2.62 -11.45 -33.85
C THR A 57 -1.54 -10.79 -33.00
N VAL A 58 -1.05 -11.48 -31.97
CA VAL A 58 0.11 -11.01 -31.20
C VAL A 58 1.15 -12.11 -31.13
N TYR A 59 2.37 -11.84 -31.58
CA TYR A 59 3.52 -12.72 -31.42
C TYR A 59 4.29 -12.33 -30.16
N CYS A 60 4.12 -13.11 -29.09
CA CYS A 60 4.83 -12.95 -27.82
C CYS A 60 6.16 -13.70 -27.91
N THR A 61 7.30 -13.00 -27.86
CA THR A 61 8.61 -13.62 -28.11
C THR A 61 9.65 -13.30 -27.03
N ASP A 62 10.40 -14.33 -26.66
CA ASP A 62 11.53 -14.31 -25.72
C ASP A 62 12.42 -15.55 -25.99
N VAL A 63 13.38 -15.86 -25.11
CA VAL A 63 14.27 -17.03 -25.23
C VAL A 63 14.20 -17.92 -23.98
N GLY A 64 14.15 -19.24 -24.21
CA GLY A 64 14.19 -20.26 -23.16
C GLY A 64 12.83 -20.85 -22.82
N GLU A 65 12.76 -22.19 -22.87
CA GLU A 65 11.57 -23.02 -22.67
C GLU A 65 10.80 -22.65 -21.38
N ASP A 66 11.48 -22.62 -20.23
CA ASP A 66 10.98 -22.12 -18.91
C ASP A 66 10.10 -20.86 -18.99
N LEU A 67 10.55 -19.88 -19.79
CA LEU A 67 9.96 -18.55 -19.89
C LEU A 67 8.83 -18.53 -20.93
N LEU A 68 9.02 -19.22 -22.06
CA LEU A 68 7.99 -19.37 -23.09
C LEU A 68 6.78 -20.16 -22.55
N SER A 69 7.00 -21.29 -21.89
CA SER A 69 5.96 -22.04 -21.18
C SER A 69 5.35 -21.26 -20.00
N MET A 70 6.00 -20.21 -19.48
CA MET A 70 5.37 -19.28 -18.52
C MET A 70 4.50 -18.24 -19.22
N CYS A 71 4.96 -17.66 -20.33
CA CYS A 71 4.17 -16.72 -21.13
C CYS A 71 2.90 -17.37 -21.65
N GLU A 72 2.97 -18.62 -22.13
CA GLU A 72 1.79 -19.37 -22.59
C GLU A 72 0.79 -19.63 -21.44
N ARG A 73 1.26 -20.07 -20.27
CA ARG A 73 0.39 -20.21 -19.09
C ARG A 73 -0.25 -18.88 -18.69
N ASN A 74 0.48 -17.77 -18.76
CA ASN A 74 -0.05 -16.44 -18.48
C ASN A 74 -1.12 -16.03 -19.51
N VAL A 75 -0.91 -16.30 -20.80
CA VAL A 75 -1.89 -16.11 -21.88
C VAL A 75 -3.15 -16.94 -21.60
N HIS A 76 -3.01 -18.23 -21.31
CA HIS A 76 -4.14 -19.12 -21.04
C HIS A 76 -4.97 -18.67 -19.81
N LEU A 77 -4.30 -18.29 -18.71
CA LEU A 77 -4.97 -17.76 -17.52
C LEU A 77 -5.74 -16.45 -17.79
N ASN A 78 -5.29 -15.65 -18.76
CA ASN A 78 -5.89 -14.38 -19.15
C ASN A 78 -6.73 -14.43 -20.44
N GLN A 79 -7.01 -15.63 -20.98
CA GLN A 79 -7.78 -15.82 -22.23
C GLN A 79 -9.17 -15.15 -22.22
N HIS A 80 -9.72 -14.88 -21.03
CA HIS A 80 -11.00 -14.18 -20.85
C HIS A 80 -10.94 -12.67 -21.11
N TYR A 81 -9.74 -12.08 -21.28
CA TYR A 81 -9.54 -10.71 -21.77
C TYR A 81 -9.19 -10.65 -23.28
N ILE A 82 -9.01 -11.82 -23.91
CA ILE A 82 -8.66 -11.96 -25.33
C ILE A 82 -9.94 -12.25 -26.12
N ALA A 83 -10.07 -11.71 -27.34
CA ALA A 83 -11.28 -11.86 -28.14
C ALA A 83 -11.51 -13.34 -28.55
N PRO A 84 -12.67 -13.96 -28.24
CA PRO A 84 -12.90 -15.37 -28.52
C PRO A 84 -13.20 -15.64 -30.01
N SER A 85 -12.17 -15.97 -30.78
CA SER A 85 -12.27 -16.46 -32.15
C SER A 85 -10.98 -17.18 -32.57
N ASP A 86 -11.08 -18.28 -33.32
CA ASP A 86 -9.94 -19.13 -33.69
C ASP A 86 -8.87 -18.43 -34.56
N GLU A 87 -9.19 -17.27 -35.16
CA GLU A 87 -8.26 -16.42 -35.91
C GLU A 87 -7.59 -15.30 -35.10
N ARG A 88 -7.80 -15.22 -33.77
CA ARG A 88 -7.22 -14.19 -32.90
C ARG A 88 -6.63 -14.77 -31.62
N GLY A 89 -5.44 -14.30 -31.26
CA GLY A 89 -4.79 -14.70 -30.02
C GLY A 89 -3.34 -14.26 -29.89
N VAL A 90 -2.74 -14.61 -28.75
CA VAL A 90 -1.30 -14.52 -28.54
C VAL A 90 -0.66 -15.85 -28.92
N LYS A 91 0.31 -15.80 -29.83
CA LYS A 91 1.19 -16.92 -30.20
C LYS A 91 2.51 -16.75 -29.47
N VAL A 92 2.91 -17.71 -28.66
CA VAL A 92 4.20 -17.69 -27.95
C VAL A 92 5.24 -18.41 -28.82
N ARG A 93 6.35 -17.72 -29.12
CA ARG A 93 7.39 -18.21 -30.05
C ARG A 93 8.79 -17.82 -29.59
N GLN A 94 9.76 -18.69 -29.82
CA GLN A 94 11.16 -18.38 -29.50
C GLN A 94 11.75 -17.38 -30.51
N LEU A 95 12.34 -16.28 -30.02
CA LEU A 95 13.08 -15.34 -30.87
C LEU A 95 14.39 -14.93 -30.21
N ASP A 96 15.47 -15.59 -30.59
CA ASP A 96 16.82 -15.20 -30.19
C ASP A 96 17.32 -14.04 -31.08
N TRP A 97 17.78 -12.97 -30.45
CA TRP A 97 18.30 -11.79 -31.16
C TRP A 97 19.76 -11.98 -31.61
N THR A 98 20.45 -13.00 -31.09
CA THR A 98 21.82 -13.34 -31.44
C THR A 98 21.92 -14.21 -32.70
N THR A 99 20.82 -14.85 -33.12
CA THR A 99 20.75 -15.67 -34.35
C THR A 99 20.18 -14.87 -35.51
N ASP A 100 20.69 -15.12 -36.73
CA ASP A 100 20.29 -14.37 -37.93
C ASP A 100 18.95 -14.80 -38.54
N ASP A 101 18.49 -16.03 -38.29
CA ASP A 101 17.21 -16.55 -38.78
C ASP A 101 16.17 -16.75 -37.66
N PHE A 102 14.91 -16.95 -38.04
CA PHE A 102 13.90 -17.52 -37.15
C PHE A 102 14.13 -19.04 -37.01
N LEU A 103 13.92 -19.59 -35.81
CA LEU A 103 13.99 -21.04 -35.58
C LEU A 103 12.75 -21.74 -36.17
N ALA A 104 12.86 -22.07 -37.46
CA ALA A 104 11.91 -22.90 -38.20
C ALA A 104 12.21 -24.39 -37.97
N ASP A 105 11.99 -24.86 -36.73
CA ASP A 105 12.02 -26.27 -36.36
C ASP A 105 10.58 -26.74 -36.09
N ALA A 106 10.10 -27.68 -36.91
CA ALA A 106 8.74 -28.19 -36.84
C ALA A 106 8.50 -29.17 -35.67
N ASP A 107 9.56 -29.69 -35.05
CA ASP A 107 9.50 -30.55 -33.87
C ASP A 107 9.63 -29.75 -32.55
N SER A 108 9.76 -28.41 -32.62
CA SER A 108 9.88 -27.52 -31.45
C SER A 108 8.55 -26.88 -31.05
N GLU A 109 8.15 -27.01 -29.78
CA GLU A 109 6.88 -26.49 -29.23
C GLU A 109 6.71 -24.96 -29.41
N PHE A 110 7.81 -24.21 -29.38
CA PHE A 110 7.83 -22.75 -29.59
C PHE A 110 8.49 -22.33 -30.92
N GLY A 111 8.71 -23.28 -31.84
CA GLY A 111 9.23 -23.03 -33.18
C GLY A 111 8.26 -22.25 -34.07
N TRP A 112 8.79 -21.61 -35.11
CA TRP A 112 7.99 -20.87 -36.10
C TRP A 112 7.62 -21.74 -37.29
N SER A 113 6.36 -21.70 -37.73
CA SER A 113 5.99 -22.26 -39.04
C SER A 113 6.26 -21.28 -40.19
N GLU A 114 6.39 -21.79 -41.41
CA GLU A 114 6.54 -20.94 -42.62
C GLU A 114 5.36 -19.97 -42.78
N ASP A 115 4.12 -20.42 -42.51
CA ASP A 115 2.92 -19.59 -42.52
C ASP A 115 2.97 -18.46 -41.47
N GLU A 116 3.61 -18.68 -40.32
CA GLU A 116 3.73 -17.69 -39.26
C GLU A 116 4.83 -16.66 -39.52
N ILE A 117 5.93 -17.06 -40.15
CA ILE A 117 6.96 -16.15 -40.67
C ILE A 117 6.37 -15.31 -41.82
N ALA A 118 5.53 -15.91 -42.66
CA ALA A 118 4.80 -15.20 -43.71
C ALA A 118 3.77 -14.19 -43.14
N ASP A 119 2.91 -14.57 -42.18
CA ASP A 119 1.97 -13.63 -41.53
C ASP A 119 2.72 -12.48 -40.83
N LEU A 120 3.84 -12.78 -40.16
CA LEU A 120 4.67 -11.78 -39.52
C LEU A 120 5.20 -10.77 -40.54
N HIS A 121 5.78 -11.20 -41.67
CA HIS A 121 6.31 -10.29 -42.67
C HIS A 121 5.23 -9.57 -43.51
N ASP A 122 4.09 -10.21 -43.73
CA ASP A 122 3.00 -9.64 -44.52
C ASP A 122 2.15 -8.64 -43.73
N ASN A 123 1.84 -8.93 -42.46
CA ASN A 123 0.79 -8.23 -41.69
C ASN A 123 1.29 -7.43 -40.48
N THR A 124 2.53 -7.61 -40.00
CA THR A 124 3.02 -6.86 -38.82
C THR A 124 3.07 -5.36 -39.09
N THR A 125 2.26 -4.62 -38.34
CA THR A 125 2.14 -3.15 -38.40
C THR A 125 2.58 -2.49 -37.10
N VAL A 126 2.67 -3.26 -36.00
CA VAL A 126 3.10 -2.78 -34.70
C VAL A 126 4.16 -3.70 -34.10
N ILE A 127 5.21 -3.11 -33.53
CA ILE A 127 6.24 -3.81 -32.76
C ILE A 127 6.23 -3.23 -31.34
N ILE A 128 6.41 -4.05 -30.32
CA ILE A 128 6.45 -3.62 -28.92
C ILE A 128 7.66 -4.24 -28.19
N ALA A 129 8.29 -3.51 -27.27
CA ALA A 129 9.39 -4.01 -26.45
C ALA A 129 9.45 -3.29 -25.10
N ALA A 130 9.78 -3.99 -24.02
CA ALA A 130 9.84 -3.40 -22.69
C ALA A 130 11.00 -3.89 -21.83
N ASP A 131 11.78 -2.94 -21.31
CA ASP A 131 12.95 -3.16 -20.48
C ASP A 131 13.92 -4.20 -21.10
N VAL A 132 14.43 -3.84 -22.29
CA VAL A 132 15.27 -4.69 -23.16
C VAL A 132 16.72 -4.21 -23.24
N CYS A 133 17.16 -3.36 -22.30
CA CYS A 133 18.43 -2.62 -22.38
C CYS A 133 19.21 -2.73 -21.06
N TYR A 134 19.97 -3.83 -20.93
CA TYR A 134 20.70 -4.18 -19.70
C TYR A 134 22.19 -4.41 -19.92
N ASP A 135 22.57 -4.68 -21.16
CA ASP A 135 23.89 -5.09 -21.62
C ASP A 135 24.07 -4.59 -23.06
N ASP A 136 25.31 -4.28 -23.45
CA ASP A 136 25.59 -3.65 -24.74
C ASP A 136 25.49 -4.67 -25.91
N GLU A 137 25.89 -5.94 -25.71
CA GLU A 137 25.81 -6.98 -26.75
C GLU A 137 24.35 -7.36 -27.05
N LEU A 138 23.52 -7.50 -26.01
CA LEU A 138 22.07 -7.72 -26.16
C LEU A 138 21.35 -6.51 -26.76
N THR A 139 21.78 -5.29 -26.45
CA THR A 139 21.22 -4.07 -27.04
C THR A 139 21.55 -4.00 -28.54
N ASP A 140 22.79 -4.30 -28.94
CA ASP A 140 23.15 -4.38 -30.35
C ASP A 140 22.44 -5.52 -31.08
N ALA A 141 22.23 -6.66 -30.42
CA ALA A 141 21.45 -7.78 -30.95
C ALA A 141 19.98 -7.36 -31.23
N LEU A 142 19.31 -6.74 -30.26
CA LEU A 142 17.97 -6.18 -30.43
C LEU A 142 17.88 -5.26 -31.66
N PHE A 143 18.83 -4.34 -31.83
CA PHE A 143 18.81 -3.42 -32.97
C PHE A 143 19.09 -4.10 -34.31
N ARG A 144 19.96 -5.12 -34.36
CA ARG A 144 20.14 -5.95 -35.55
C ARG A 144 18.84 -6.69 -35.91
N THR A 145 18.18 -7.32 -34.94
CA THR A 145 16.89 -8.01 -35.15
C THR A 145 15.78 -7.05 -35.57
N LEU A 146 15.68 -5.89 -34.93
CA LEU A 146 14.70 -4.84 -35.27
C LEU A 146 14.88 -4.35 -36.71
N TYR A 147 16.13 -4.11 -37.15
CA TYR A 147 16.45 -3.74 -38.53
C TYR A 147 16.21 -4.89 -39.53
N ARG A 148 16.58 -6.12 -39.17
CA ARG A 148 16.35 -7.34 -39.97
C ARG A 148 14.88 -7.58 -40.24
N ILE A 149 14.05 -7.55 -39.22
CA ILE A 149 12.60 -7.80 -39.33
C ILE A 149 11.94 -6.67 -40.12
N SER A 150 12.18 -5.40 -39.73
CA SER A 150 11.59 -4.23 -40.40
C SER A 150 11.99 -4.06 -41.87
N SER A 151 13.19 -4.50 -42.27
CA SER A 151 13.62 -4.53 -43.67
C SER A 151 12.84 -5.52 -44.54
N ASN A 152 12.18 -6.52 -43.93
CA ASN A 152 11.43 -7.57 -44.63
C ASN A 152 9.91 -7.41 -44.52
N LEU A 153 9.40 -6.45 -43.74
CA LEU A 153 7.96 -6.17 -43.67
C LEU A 153 7.41 -5.61 -44.99
N ARG A 154 6.22 -6.07 -45.40
CA ARG A 154 5.50 -5.52 -46.57
C ARG A 154 4.90 -4.14 -46.31
N HIS A 155 4.63 -3.82 -45.05
CA HIS A 155 3.96 -2.58 -44.65
C HIS A 155 4.85 -1.71 -43.76
N SER A 156 4.54 -0.42 -43.71
CA SER A 156 5.19 0.50 -42.76
C SER A 156 4.66 0.20 -41.36
N SER A 157 5.54 0.16 -40.38
CA SER A 157 5.22 -0.25 -39.01
C SER A 157 5.66 0.77 -37.97
N THR A 158 5.17 0.61 -36.74
CA THR A 158 5.54 1.46 -35.59
C THR A 158 6.07 0.59 -34.47
N ALA A 159 7.30 0.83 -34.01
CA ALA A 159 7.86 0.17 -32.84
C ALA A 159 7.71 1.06 -31.59
N TYR A 160 7.21 0.45 -30.51
CA TYR A 160 6.96 1.08 -29.22
C TYR A 160 7.90 0.49 -28.16
N ILE A 161 8.84 1.29 -27.66
CA ILE A 161 9.90 0.82 -26.76
C ILE A 161 9.81 1.57 -25.42
N SER A 162 9.72 0.82 -24.32
CA SER A 162 9.51 1.33 -22.96
C SER A 162 10.62 0.86 -22.02
N ILE A 163 11.33 1.76 -21.33
CA ILE A 163 12.56 1.42 -20.57
C ILE A 163 12.64 2.20 -19.25
N GLU A 164 12.92 1.50 -18.14
CA GLU A 164 13.40 2.07 -16.89
C GLU A 164 14.93 2.19 -16.88
N LYS A 165 15.44 3.43 -16.81
CA LYS A 165 16.88 3.73 -16.69
C LYS A 165 17.48 3.13 -15.41
N ARG A 166 18.31 2.09 -15.57
CA ARG A 166 19.09 1.49 -14.49
C ARG A 166 20.31 2.35 -14.15
N LEU A 167 20.19 3.12 -13.07
CA LEU A 167 21.25 3.98 -12.55
C LEU A 167 22.27 3.15 -11.75
N ASN A 168 23.51 3.09 -12.24
CA ASN A 168 24.60 2.34 -11.66
C ASN A 168 25.71 3.29 -11.19
N PHE A 169 26.28 3.09 -10.00
CA PHE A 169 27.51 3.78 -9.63
C PHE A 169 28.71 3.04 -10.24
N THR A 170 29.38 3.64 -11.23
CA THR A 170 30.47 2.94 -11.95
C THR A 170 31.84 3.47 -11.54
N LEU A 171 32.73 2.55 -11.14
CA LEU A 171 34.09 2.88 -10.69
C LEU A 171 34.93 3.62 -11.75
N ARG A 172 34.57 3.46 -13.03
CA ARG A 172 35.14 4.16 -14.19
C ARG A 172 34.89 5.68 -14.12
N HIS A 173 33.72 6.09 -13.63
CA HIS A 173 33.29 7.49 -13.57
C HIS A 173 33.30 8.08 -12.15
N MET A 174 33.32 7.21 -11.12
CA MET A 174 33.11 7.54 -9.70
C MET A 174 31.84 8.37 -9.43
N ASP A 175 30.82 8.15 -10.25
CA ASP A 175 29.52 8.82 -10.19
C ASP A 175 28.41 7.84 -10.61
N VAL A 176 27.15 8.26 -10.44
CA VAL A 176 25.97 7.51 -10.87
C VAL A 176 25.71 7.75 -12.35
N SER A 177 25.98 6.73 -13.17
CA SER A 177 25.81 6.74 -14.62
C SER A 177 24.69 5.80 -15.08
N CYS A 178 24.40 5.79 -16.39
CA CYS A 178 23.36 4.94 -16.98
C CYS A 178 23.87 4.29 -18.29
N GLU A 179 25.11 3.79 -18.27
CA GLU A 179 25.91 3.44 -19.47
C GLU A 179 25.13 2.61 -20.53
N ALA A 180 24.33 1.61 -20.14
CA ALA A 180 23.51 0.80 -21.06
C ALA A 180 22.35 1.57 -21.72
N TYR A 181 21.75 2.55 -21.04
CA TYR A 181 20.74 3.44 -21.66
C TYR A 181 21.41 4.46 -22.58
N ASP A 182 22.60 4.95 -22.22
CA ASP A 182 23.39 5.83 -23.07
C ASP A 182 23.91 5.10 -24.32
N HIS A 183 24.12 3.77 -24.24
CA HIS A 183 24.36 2.90 -25.39
C HIS A 183 23.11 2.70 -26.24
N PHE A 184 21.98 2.28 -25.65
CA PHE A 184 20.69 2.19 -26.34
C PHE A 184 20.33 3.47 -27.12
N ARG A 185 20.62 4.64 -26.55
CA ARG A 185 20.48 5.94 -27.23
C ARG A 185 21.34 6.06 -28.48
N ARG A 186 22.63 5.68 -28.42
CA ARG A 186 23.51 5.68 -29.60
C ARG A 186 22.97 4.76 -30.69
N CYS A 187 22.43 3.61 -30.32
CA CYS A 187 21.88 2.65 -31.29
C CYS A 187 20.55 3.15 -31.91
N LEU A 188 19.70 3.86 -31.15
CA LEU A 188 18.56 4.61 -31.71
C LEU A 188 19.00 5.72 -32.68
N GLU A 189 20.01 6.50 -32.31
CA GLU A 189 20.54 7.61 -33.12
C GLU A 189 21.14 7.07 -34.42
N GLN A 190 21.93 5.98 -34.37
CA GLN A 190 22.41 5.26 -35.55
C GLN A 190 21.28 4.68 -36.41
N LEU A 191 20.25 4.07 -35.82
CA LEU A 191 19.09 3.56 -36.57
C LEU A 191 18.35 4.69 -37.33
N ALA A 192 18.28 5.89 -36.76
CA ALA A 192 17.71 7.07 -37.42
C ALA A 192 18.61 7.65 -38.54
N GLU A 193 19.92 7.41 -38.48
CA GLU A 193 20.89 7.82 -39.50
C GLU A 193 21.05 6.82 -40.66
N GLN A 194 20.63 5.56 -40.47
CA GLN A 194 20.58 4.53 -41.52
C GLN A 194 19.79 5.01 -42.75
N ARG A 195 20.38 4.83 -43.94
CA ARG A 195 19.80 5.21 -45.24
C ARG A 195 19.96 4.12 -46.32
N GLU A 196 20.29 2.90 -45.92
CA GLU A 196 20.41 1.78 -46.84
C GLU A 196 19.06 1.08 -47.07
N LYS A 197 18.82 0.65 -48.31
CA LYS A 197 17.59 -0.01 -48.78
C LYS A 197 16.32 0.86 -48.65
N GLU A 198 15.15 0.27 -48.90
CA GLU A 198 13.87 0.98 -49.05
C GLU A 198 13.25 1.48 -47.73
N THR A 199 13.83 1.21 -46.56
CA THR A 199 13.19 1.51 -45.26
C THR A 199 13.87 2.70 -44.56
N ARG A 200 13.06 3.67 -44.11
CA ARG A 200 13.50 4.85 -43.37
C ARG A 200 12.92 4.85 -41.96
N PHE A 201 13.79 4.99 -40.97
CA PHE A 201 13.42 5.10 -39.56
C PHE A 201 13.21 6.56 -39.16
N THR A 202 12.33 6.81 -38.19
CA THR A 202 12.18 8.11 -37.52
C THR A 202 11.88 7.87 -36.05
N VAL A 203 12.84 8.20 -35.18
CA VAL A 203 12.75 8.02 -33.73
C VAL A 203 12.13 9.27 -33.10
N SER A 204 11.26 9.10 -32.09
CA SER A 204 10.67 10.19 -31.32
C SER A 204 10.41 9.78 -29.87
N PRO A 205 10.90 10.52 -28.86
CA PRO A 205 10.52 10.31 -27.47
C PRO A 205 9.08 10.78 -27.23
N VAL A 206 8.34 10.07 -26.36
CA VAL A 206 6.94 10.39 -26.04
C VAL A 206 6.81 10.73 -24.55
N SER A 207 5.86 11.61 -24.22
CA SER A 207 5.52 11.93 -22.84
C SER A 207 4.82 10.75 -22.15
N CYS A 208 5.35 10.31 -21.01
CA CYS A 208 4.76 9.27 -20.15
C CYS A 208 3.51 9.75 -19.38
N SER A 209 2.73 10.67 -19.96
CA SER A 209 1.60 11.39 -19.35
C SER A 209 0.22 10.91 -19.83
N PHE A 210 0.15 9.77 -20.52
CA PHE A 210 -1.09 9.05 -20.80
C PHE A 210 -1.69 8.45 -19.50
N PRO A 211 -2.98 8.07 -19.45
CA PRO A 211 -3.60 7.45 -18.28
C PRO A 211 -2.83 6.24 -17.72
N GLN A 212 -3.03 5.94 -16.44
CA GLN A 212 -2.45 4.79 -15.75
C GLN A 212 -3.56 3.83 -15.32
N PHE A 213 -3.44 2.58 -15.75
CA PHE A 213 -4.40 1.50 -15.51
C PHE A 213 -3.81 0.44 -14.56
N PHE A 214 -2.50 0.15 -14.68
CA PHE A 214 -1.79 -0.79 -13.81
C PHE A 214 -1.22 -0.12 -12.55
N GLN A 215 -1.20 -0.83 -11.43
CA GLN A 215 -0.67 -0.31 -10.15
C GLN A 215 0.84 -0.55 -10.01
N TYR A 216 1.63 0.45 -10.40
CA TYR A 216 3.08 0.52 -10.21
C TYR A 216 3.52 1.99 -10.06
N GLU A 217 4.79 2.23 -9.77
CA GLU A 217 5.33 3.59 -9.62
C GLU A 217 5.90 4.10 -10.96
N ARG A 218 5.35 5.21 -11.46
CA ARG A 218 5.92 5.94 -12.62
C ARG A 218 7.09 6.84 -12.19
N VAL A 219 8.28 6.26 -12.10
CA VAL A 219 9.52 7.00 -11.80
C VAL A 219 10.04 7.84 -12.98
N LYS A 220 10.83 8.88 -12.71
CA LYS A 220 11.46 9.75 -13.74
C LYS A 220 12.48 9.03 -14.64
N GLN A 221 12.88 7.82 -14.23
CA GLN A 221 13.77 6.92 -14.94
C GLN A 221 13.06 6.20 -16.08
N LEU A 222 11.71 6.15 -16.09
CA LEU A 222 10.96 5.59 -17.19
C LEU A 222 10.98 6.50 -18.43
N VAL A 223 11.26 5.90 -19.58
CA VAL A 223 11.30 6.53 -20.90
C VAL A 223 10.43 5.73 -21.85
N TYR A 224 9.71 6.45 -22.71
CA TYR A 224 8.95 5.85 -23.80
C TYR A 224 9.43 6.42 -25.14
N VAL A 225 9.68 5.55 -26.11
CA VAL A 225 10.20 5.90 -27.45
C VAL A 225 9.35 5.23 -28.52
N VAL A 226 9.00 6.00 -29.54
CA VAL A 226 8.37 5.51 -30.77
C VAL A 226 9.38 5.54 -31.91
N VAL A 227 9.44 4.47 -32.70
CA VAL A 227 10.22 4.40 -33.94
C VAL A 227 9.26 4.12 -35.10
N LEU A 228 9.01 5.12 -35.94
CA LEU A 228 8.24 4.98 -37.17
C LEU A 228 9.13 4.38 -38.26
N MET A 229 8.64 3.37 -38.96
CA MET A 229 9.35 2.61 -39.99
C MET A 229 8.64 2.78 -41.32
N CYS A 230 9.04 3.79 -42.10
CA CYS A 230 8.39 4.14 -43.37
C CYS A 230 9.13 3.52 -44.55
N ARG A 231 8.46 2.68 -45.33
CA ARG A 231 9.00 2.16 -46.60
C ARG A 231 8.84 3.21 -47.71
N ALA A 232 9.91 3.47 -48.45
CA ALA A 232 9.91 4.37 -49.60
C ALA A 232 9.07 3.79 -50.73
N MET A 233 8.18 4.59 -51.33
CA MET A 233 7.43 4.18 -52.51
C MET A 233 8.36 4.08 -53.72
N THR A 234 8.68 2.87 -54.16
CA THR A 234 9.40 2.63 -55.42
C THR A 234 8.53 3.09 -56.60
N ALA A 235 9.01 4.08 -57.35
CA ALA A 235 8.19 4.79 -58.33
C ALA A 235 7.93 3.97 -59.61
N TRP A 236 6.69 3.53 -59.80
CA TRP A 236 6.21 2.94 -61.05
C TRP A 236 5.98 4.02 -62.14
N ILE A 237 7.07 4.53 -62.72
CA ILE A 237 7.03 5.44 -63.88
C ILE A 237 7.90 4.90 -65.03
N THR A 238 7.40 3.89 -65.75
CA THR A 238 7.96 3.44 -67.04
C THR A 238 6.87 2.94 -68.01
N ALA A 239 5.90 3.79 -68.38
CA ALA A 239 5.00 3.53 -69.52
C ALA A 239 4.27 4.80 -70.03
N VAL A 240 4.95 5.65 -70.82
CA VAL A 240 4.29 6.60 -71.73
C VAL A 240 5.07 6.63 -73.04
N PRO A 241 4.41 6.27 -74.16
CA PRO A 241 4.44 7.18 -75.30
C PRO A 241 3.11 7.25 -76.08
N GLN A 242 2.58 8.48 -76.23
CA GLN A 242 1.62 8.89 -77.28
C GLN A 242 0.19 8.27 -77.15
N VAL A 243 -0.89 8.77 -77.75
CA VAL A 243 -1.11 9.78 -78.82
C VAL A 243 -2.19 10.80 -78.38
N CYS A 244 -2.22 11.99 -79.01
CA CYS A 244 -3.21 13.04 -78.77
C CYS A 244 -4.63 12.73 -79.29
N ARG A 245 -5.61 13.59 -78.95
CA ARG A 245 -7.02 13.68 -79.44
C ARG A 245 -7.98 12.68 -78.78
N SER A 246 -9.28 12.97 -78.55
CA SER A 246 -10.07 14.22 -78.65
C SER A 246 -11.48 14.02 -78.06
N GLN A 247 -12.24 15.11 -77.86
CA GLN A 247 -13.72 15.19 -77.93
C GLN A 247 -14.54 14.36 -76.90
N THR A 248 -15.19 14.99 -75.91
CA THR A 248 -16.59 15.50 -75.92
C THR A 248 -17.69 14.44 -76.09
N SER A 249 -18.73 14.52 -75.23
CA SER A 249 -20.03 13.81 -75.34
C SER A 249 -19.97 12.28 -75.13
N SER A 250 -21.04 11.55 -74.78
CA SER A 250 -22.28 11.90 -74.04
C SER A 250 -23.09 10.63 -73.72
N ALA A 251 -23.93 10.70 -72.69
CA ALA A 251 -25.26 10.08 -72.63
C ALA A 251 -25.47 8.57 -72.97
N THR A 252 -25.89 7.83 -71.93
CA THR A 252 -27.02 6.86 -71.93
C THR A 252 -26.92 5.47 -72.61
N ARG A 253 -27.53 4.48 -71.93
CA ARG A 253 -28.14 3.22 -72.45
C ARG A 253 -27.18 2.15 -73.02
N SER A 254 -27.50 0.84 -73.04
CA SER A 254 -28.51 0.06 -72.28
C SER A 254 -28.29 -1.46 -72.41
N ILE A 255 -28.65 -2.20 -71.35
CA ILE A 255 -29.43 -3.47 -71.33
C ILE A 255 -29.19 -4.51 -72.46
N ARG A 256 -28.67 -5.69 -72.11
CA ARG A 256 -29.05 -7.08 -72.55
C ARG A 256 -27.95 -8.11 -72.18
N HIS A 257 -28.20 -9.40 -71.93
CA HIS A 257 -29.41 -10.10 -71.43
C HIS A 257 -29.07 -11.55 -70.98
N VAL A 258 -29.67 -11.99 -69.86
CA VAL A 258 -30.32 -13.30 -69.59
C VAL A 258 -29.79 -14.60 -70.22
N SER A 259 -29.33 -15.53 -69.37
CA SER A 259 -29.78 -16.96 -69.21
C SER A 259 -28.93 -17.60 -68.08
N HIS A 260 -29.35 -18.52 -67.21
CA HIS A 260 -30.41 -19.54 -67.26
C HIS A 260 -31.41 -19.49 -66.07
N VAL A 261 -32.37 -20.42 -66.05
CA VAL A 261 -33.58 -20.42 -65.20
C VAL A 261 -33.91 -21.86 -64.75
N LEU A 262 -34.34 -22.07 -63.47
CA LEU A 262 -35.44 -22.95 -63.00
C LEU A 262 -35.34 -23.38 -61.50
N LYS A 263 -36.52 -23.61 -60.89
CA LYS A 263 -36.79 -24.41 -59.66
C LYS A 263 -37.38 -25.79 -60.11
N PRO A 264 -38.06 -26.67 -59.33
CA PRO A 264 -38.41 -26.73 -57.89
C PRO A 264 -38.33 -28.18 -57.26
N VAL A 265 -39.25 -28.50 -56.33
CA VAL A 265 -39.57 -29.83 -55.69
C VAL A 265 -38.68 -30.21 -54.49
N LEU A 266 -39.11 -30.58 -53.26
CA LEU A 266 -40.32 -31.10 -52.54
C LEU A 266 -40.45 -32.63 -52.32
N SER A 267 -40.80 -32.98 -51.06
CA SER A 267 -41.37 -34.26 -50.59
C SER A 267 -40.36 -35.44 -50.46
N ARG A 268 -40.27 -36.24 -49.38
CA ARG A 268 -41.21 -37.22 -48.71
C ARG A 268 -40.81 -38.68 -49.04
N LEU A 269 -41.17 -39.71 -48.26
CA LEU A 269 -41.69 -39.81 -46.87
C LEU A 269 -40.54 -40.32 -45.96
N GLU A 270 -40.58 -41.21 -44.95
CA GLU A 270 -41.52 -42.11 -44.23
C GLU A 270 -40.94 -42.27 -42.78
N GLU A 271 -41.56 -42.81 -41.71
CA GLU A 271 -42.86 -43.46 -41.43
C GLU A 271 -43.27 -43.14 -39.95
N THR A 272 -44.45 -43.59 -39.50
CA THR A 272 -44.95 -43.44 -38.09
C THR A 272 -45.61 -44.80 -37.66
N PRO A 273 -46.13 -45.08 -36.43
CA PRO A 273 -46.42 -44.18 -35.28
C PRO A 273 -46.27 -44.78 -33.84
N SER A 274 -46.69 -43.99 -32.83
CA SER A 274 -47.50 -44.42 -31.64
C SER A 274 -46.86 -44.82 -30.28
N ALA A 275 -47.34 -44.11 -29.24
CA ALA A 275 -48.07 -44.60 -28.05
C ALA A 275 -47.46 -45.49 -26.92
N LYS A 276 -47.80 -45.08 -25.68
CA LYS A 276 -48.18 -45.88 -24.47
C LYS A 276 -47.12 -46.62 -23.62
N HIS A 277 -46.90 -46.04 -22.42
CA HIS A 277 -47.09 -46.64 -21.08
C HIS A 277 -46.18 -47.77 -20.52
N ARG A 278 -46.08 -47.76 -19.17
CA ARG A 278 -45.43 -48.71 -18.21
C ARG A 278 -43.90 -48.59 -18.15
N ARG A 279 -43.27 -48.43 -16.98
CA ARG A 279 -43.27 -49.13 -15.66
C ARG A 279 -42.49 -50.46 -15.67
N LEU A 280 -41.37 -50.47 -14.93
CA LEU A 280 -41.05 -51.22 -13.70
C LEU A 280 -39.75 -50.56 -13.15
N GLU A 281 -39.68 -50.07 -11.90
CA GLU A 281 -39.46 -50.80 -10.63
C GLU A 281 -38.10 -51.53 -10.63
N ILE A 282 -37.15 -51.25 -9.71
CA ILE A 282 -37.00 -51.76 -8.32
C ILE A 282 -35.75 -51.03 -7.72
N SER A 283 -35.58 -50.68 -6.43
CA SER A 283 -36.45 -50.59 -5.23
C SER A 283 -35.74 -49.81 -4.08
N CYS A 284 -36.46 -49.53 -2.97
CA CYS A 284 -36.06 -49.52 -1.53
C CYS A 284 -34.68 -48.96 -1.05
N THR A 285 -34.51 -48.31 0.12
CA THR A 285 -35.38 -47.89 1.26
C THR A 285 -34.60 -46.80 2.06
N SER A 286 -35.19 -45.82 2.76
CA SER A 286 -36.05 -45.98 3.97
C SER A 286 -36.62 -44.62 4.49
N ARG A 287 -37.58 -44.70 5.42
CA ARG A 287 -38.23 -43.65 6.26
C ARG A 287 -38.60 -44.33 7.61
N PRO A 288 -38.81 -43.66 8.77
CA PRO A 288 -39.72 -42.52 9.03
C PRO A 288 -39.07 -41.33 9.79
N ALA A 289 -39.53 -40.07 9.79
CA ALA A 289 -40.86 -39.43 9.93
C ALA A 289 -41.34 -39.21 11.38
N LEU A 290 -41.63 -37.95 11.76
CA LEU A 290 -42.55 -37.57 12.85
C LEU A 290 -43.07 -36.11 12.70
N LEU A 291 -44.15 -35.80 13.42
CA LEU A 291 -45.18 -34.78 13.15
C LEU A 291 -44.87 -33.31 13.49
N CYS A 292 -45.73 -32.42 12.97
CA CYS A 292 -45.75 -30.97 13.19
C CYS A 292 -46.42 -30.53 14.51
N ASN A 293 -46.13 -29.29 14.92
CA ASN A 293 -47.02 -28.34 15.63
C ASN A 293 -46.37 -26.94 15.50
N GLY A 294 -47.08 -25.81 15.36
CA GLY A 294 -48.51 -25.57 15.18
C GLY A 294 -48.80 -24.05 15.14
N PHE A 295 -50.07 -23.67 14.92
CA PHE A 295 -50.65 -22.31 15.00
C PHE A 295 -50.21 -21.22 13.99
N CYS A 296 -51.21 -20.81 13.20
CA CYS A 296 -51.42 -19.44 12.73
C CYS A 296 -52.80 -18.98 13.26
N PRO A 297 -53.08 -17.67 13.35
CA PRO A 297 -54.36 -17.22 12.78
C PRO A 297 -54.24 -15.93 11.95
N ASN A 298 -55.17 -15.80 10.99
CA ASN A 298 -55.21 -14.76 9.97
C ASN A 298 -55.58 -13.36 10.51
N ALA A 299 -55.14 -12.34 9.76
CA ALA A 299 -55.99 -11.20 9.41
C ALA A 299 -55.78 -10.87 7.92
N GLU A 300 -56.86 -10.84 7.14
CA GLU A 300 -56.83 -10.56 5.70
C GLU A 300 -57.07 -9.07 5.42
N LEU A 301 -56.61 -8.55 4.27
CA LEU A 301 -57.40 -7.66 3.39
C LEU A 301 -56.69 -7.34 2.05
N LYS A 302 -57.19 -7.98 0.97
CA LYS A 302 -57.32 -7.53 -0.43
C LYS A 302 -56.16 -6.83 -1.19
N GLU A 303 -55.64 -7.59 -2.16
CA GLU A 303 -55.81 -7.38 -3.62
C GLU A 303 -56.08 -5.95 -4.16
N ASP A 304 -55.14 -5.39 -4.93
CA ASP A 304 -55.23 -5.14 -6.38
C ASP A 304 -54.09 -4.17 -6.82
N SER A 305 -53.59 -4.14 -8.06
CA SER A 305 -53.43 -5.18 -9.09
C SER A 305 -52.43 -4.63 -10.12
N ASP A 306 -51.54 -5.46 -10.68
CA ASP A 306 -50.56 -4.99 -11.68
C ASP A 306 -50.45 -5.94 -12.88
N ARG A 307 -50.49 -5.38 -14.09
CA ARG A 307 -50.28 -6.07 -15.38
C ARG A 307 -49.14 -5.35 -16.10
N CYS A 308 -48.00 -6.00 -16.33
CA CYS A 308 -47.77 -6.99 -17.38
C CYS A 308 -47.88 -6.40 -18.80
N CYS A 309 -46.74 -6.25 -19.48
CA CYS A 309 -46.47 -6.94 -20.76
C CYS A 309 -44.99 -6.85 -21.19
N GLU A 310 -44.57 -7.77 -22.08
CA GLU A 310 -43.25 -7.86 -22.69
C GLU A 310 -43.28 -7.53 -24.21
N ARG A 311 -42.08 -7.36 -24.82
CA ARG A 311 -41.72 -7.67 -26.24
C ARG A 311 -42.23 -6.70 -27.34
N GLN A 312 -41.36 -6.13 -28.19
CA GLN A 312 -40.75 -6.67 -29.45
C GLN A 312 -41.77 -6.80 -30.63
N VAL A 313 -41.49 -6.52 -31.92
CA VAL A 313 -40.24 -6.21 -32.68
C VAL A 313 -40.52 -5.57 -34.08
N LEU A 314 -39.55 -4.82 -34.68
CA LEU A 314 -39.44 -4.38 -36.11
C LEU A 314 -40.56 -3.46 -36.70
N ASP A 315 -40.43 -2.73 -37.84
CA ASP A 315 -39.46 -2.78 -38.97
C ASP A 315 -39.22 -1.43 -39.75
N LEU A 316 -38.03 -1.31 -40.36
CA LEU A 316 -37.49 -0.51 -41.51
C LEU A 316 -37.98 0.89 -42.02
N LEU A 317 -37.00 1.84 -42.05
CA LEU A 317 -36.52 2.70 -43.17
C LEU A 317 -37.07 4.11 -43.57
N SER A 318 -36.08 5.00 -43.89
CA SER A 318 -36.13 6.23 -44.73
C SER A 318 -36.79 7.48 -44.07
N LEU A 319 -36.31 8.75 -44.13
CA LEU A 319 -35.17 9.52 -44.70
C LEU A 319 -35.03 10.82 -43.84
N SER A 320 -33.99 11.68 -43.81
CA SER A 320 -32.60 11.70 -44.32
C SER A 320 -31.83 12.96 -43.86
N LEU A 321 -30.49 12.97 -44.05
CA LEU A 321 -29.62 14.15 -44.29
C LEU A 321 -29.39 15.19 -43.17
N SER A 322 -28.18 15.14 -42.59
CA SER A 322 -27.28 16.30 -42.47
C SER A 322 -25.86 15.81 -42.15
N LEU A 323 -24.84 16.33 -42.85
CA LEU A 323 -23.43 15.98 -42.63
C LEU A 323 -22.57 17.22 -42.36
N SER A 324 -21.40 16.97 -41.77
CA SER A 324 -20.36 17.93 -41.39
C SER A 324 -19.75 18.73 -42.56
N LEU A 325 -19.21 19.91 -42.24
CA LEU A 325 -17.77 20.18 -42.36
C LEU A 325 -17.39 21.52 -41.71
N SER A 326 -16.16 21.63 -41.19
CA SER A 326 -15.55 22.92 -40.84
C SER A 326 -14.02 22.79 -40.82
N LEU A 327 -13.34 23.43 -41.79
CA LEU A 327 -11.88 23.50 -41.86
C LEU A 327 -11.40 24.54 -42.89
N SER A 328 -10.89 25.68 -42.42
CA SER A 328 -9.96 26.57 -43.15
C SER A 328 -9.47 27.64 -42.17
N LEU A 329 -8.19 27.66 -41.75
CA LEU A 329 -6.96 28.10 -42.43
C LEU A 329 -6.84 29.63 -42.61
N SER A 330 -5.65 30.15 -42.32
CA SER A 330 -5.33 31.56 -42.08
C SER A 330 -4.53 32.20 -43.22
N LEU A 331 -4.67 33.52 -43.40
CA LEU A 331 -3.73 34.44 -44.06
C LEU A 331 -4.29 35.87 -44.04
N PHE A 332 -3.53 36.87 -43.55
CA PHE A 332 -3.33 38.23 -44.11
C PHE A 332 -2.55 39.18 -43.17
N VAL A 333 -1.64 39.95 -43.76
CA VAL A 333 -0.60 40.89 -43.25
C VAL A 333 -0.21 41.76 -44.49
N PRO A 334 0.26 43.04 -44.46
CA PRO A 334 1.00 43.81 -43.42
C PRO A 334 0.53 45.29 -43.21
N LEU A 335 1.45 46.13 -42.66
CA LEU A 335 1.48 47.62 -42.51
C LEU A 335 0.81 48.13 -41.21
N ILE A 336 1.34 49.14 -40.47
CA ILE A 336 2.28 50.26 -40.75
C ILE A 336 3.46 50.33 -39.70
N SER A 337 4.41 51.27 -39.89
CA SER A 337 5.65 51.65 -39.15
C SER A 337 5.48 52.04 -37.65
N GLU A 338 6.49 52.39 -36.81
CA GLU A 338 7.86 52.99 -36.94
C GLU A 338 8.88 52.34 -35.95
N GLU A 339 10.20 52.28 -36.24
CA GLU A 339 11.33 53.11 -35.70
C GLU A 339 11.37 53.39 -34.17
N LEU A 340 12.51 53.53 -33.45
CA LEU A 340 13.91 53.81 -33.82
C LEU A 340 14.93 53.30 -32.74
N SER A 341 16.21 53.14 -33.11
CA SER A 341 17.43 53.16 -32.25
C SER A 341 17.66 52.01 -31.22
N MET A 342 18.85 51.45 -30.92
CA MET A 342 20.26 51.38 -31.40
C MET A 342 21.21 51.36 -30.18
N ALA A 343 22.38 50.71 -30.35
CA ALA A 343 23.61 50.77 -29.53
C ALA A 343 23.71 49.98 -28.19
N PHE A 344 24.89 49.52 -27.74
CA PHE A 344 26.07 48.88 -28.40
C PHE A 344 27.15 48.50 -27.33
N LEU A 345 27.85 47.35 -27.48
CA LEU A 345 29.14 46.98 -26.80
C LEU A 345 29.08 46.84 -25.24
N SER A 346 29.99 46.20 -24.49
CA SER A 346 31.25 45.41 -24.68
C SER A 346 31.32 44.34 -23.54
N ARG A 347 31.76 43.06 -23.69
CA ARG A 347 33.15 42.51 -23.69
C ARG A 347 34.14 43.15 -22.66
N HIS A 348 35.03 42.46 -21.94
CA HIS A 348 35.29 41.04 -21.59
C HIS A 348 36.51 40.97 -20.59
N LEU A 349 36.86 39.79 -20.00
CA LEU A 349 38.05 39.52 -19.11
C LEU A 349 38.04 40.21 -17.70
N SER A 350 38.75 39.77 -16.63
CA SER A 350 39.35 38.45 -16.26
C SER A 350 39.78 38.35 -14.76
N LEU A 351 39.66 37.13 -14.20
CA LEU A 351 40.53 36.43 -13.20
C LEU A 351 40.81 36.95 -11.75
N THR A 352 40.45 36.08 -10.79
CA THR A 352 41.13 35.71 -9.50
C THR A 352 41.40 36.72 -8.36
N LEU A 353 40.79 36.45 -7.19
CA LEU A 353 41.53 35.97 -6.00
C LEU A 353 40.61 35.22 -5.01
N GLN A 354 41.16 34.70 -3.91
CA GLN A 354 40.67 33.52 -3.16
C GLN A 354 39.68 33.77 -1.99
N GLN A 355 39.13 32.64 -1.51
CA GLN A 355 38.75 32.29 -0.12
C GLN A 355 37.31 32.52 0.40
N ASN A 356 36.67 31.37 0.69
CA ASN A 356 35.86 31.04 1.86
C ASN A 356 34.77 32.03 2.34
N LEU A 357 33.52 31.76 1.95
CA LEU A 357 32.38 31.84 2.87
C LEU A 357 31.23 30.93 2.40
N ARG A 358 30.84 29.93 3.21
CA ARG A 358 29.58 29.21 3.04
C ARG A 358 28.46 30.05 3.65
N LEU A 359 27.63 30.69 2.83
CA LEU A 359 26.32 31.20 3.22
C LEU A 359 25.28 30.78 2.18
N ALA A 360 24.03 30.68 2.61
CA ALA A 360 22.94 30.02 1.88
C ALA A 360 21.88 31.01 1.37
N ALA A 361 20.85 30.45 0.72
CA ALA A 361 19.63 31.11 0.23
C ALA A 361 19.79 31.97 -1.05
N PRO A 362 18.69 32.27 -1.76
CA PRO A 362 17.63 31.32 -2.12
C PRO A 362 17.12 31.44 -3.57
N GLY A 363 16.43 30.40 -4.03
CA GLY A 363 15.22 30.59 -4.86
C GLY A 363 15.30 30.26 -6.35
N CYS A 364 14.75 29.10 -6.71
CA CYS A 364 13.89 29.01 -7.87
C CYS A 364 12.68 28.13 -7.49
N ARG A 365 11.46 28.67 -7.60
CA ARG A 365 10.23 27.88 -7.44
C ARG A 365 9.83 27.34 -8.80
N TYR A 366 9.66 26.02 -8.92
CA TYR A 366 8.83 25.43 -9.96
C TYR A 366 7.83 24.46 -9.33
N VAL A 367 6.56 24.64 -9.67
CA VAL A 367 5.44 23.84 -9.16
C VAL A 367 5.37 22.54 -9.95
N SER A 368 5.25 21.41 -9.24
CA SER A 368 5.11 20.08 -9.84
C SER A 368 3.85 19.40 -9.31
N GLN A 369 2.74 19.63 -10.00
CA GLN A 369 1.66 18.66 -10.11
C GLN A 369 1.97 17.82 -11.37
N THR A 370 1.69 16.52 -11.44
CA THR A 370 0.85 15.68 -10.57
C THR A 370 1.64 14.94 -9.48
N ALA A 371 1.48 15.37 -8.23
CA ALA A 371 1.68 14.48 -7.09
C ALA A 371 0.51 13.50 -6.98
N THR A 372 0.63 12.45 -6.16
CA THR A 372 -0.54 11.95 -5.42
C THR A 372 -1.21 13.15 -4.76
N LYS A 373 -2.54 13.31 -4.88
CA LYS A 373 -3.34 14.41 -4.30
C LYS A 373 -2.68 14.90 -2.99
N PRO A 374 -2.18 16.15 -2.92
CA PRO A 374 -1.52 16.63 -1.70
C PRO A 374 -2.48 16.49 -0.53
N VAL A 375 -1.96 16.45 0.70
CA VAL A 375 -2.79 16.24 1.91
C VAL A 375 -4.00 17.20 1.95
N SER A 376 -3.83 18.43 1.46
CA SER A 376 -4.87 19.46 1.27
C SER A 376 -5.97 19.18 0.23
N GLU A 377 -5.95 18.04 -0.47
CA GLU A 377 -7.03 17.58 -1.38
C GLU A 377 -7.81 16.38 -0.82
N PHE A 378 -7.38 15.85 0.33
CA PHE A 378 -8.09 14.82 1.08
C PHE A 378 -8.67 15.38 2.40
N GLU A 379 -7.89 16.23 3.06
CA GLU A 379 -8.23 16.87 4.33
C GLU A 379 -9.00 18.19 4.14
N TYR A 380 -9.58 18.73 5.22
CA TYR A 380 -10.19 20.06 5.23
C TYR A 380 -9.17 21.15 5.56
N ASP A 381 -9.33 22.37 5.03
CA ASP A 381 -8.37 23.46 5.26
C ASP A 381 -8.38 24.02 6.70
N ALA A 382 -9.51 23.94 7.40
CA ALA A 382 -9.74 24.62 8.68
C ALA A 382 -10.88 23.96 9.50
N PRO A 383 -10.97 24.20 10.83
CA PRO A 383 -12.16 23.87 11.62
C PRO A 383 -13.40 24.64 11.15
N SER A 384 -14.58 24.25 11.63
CA SER A 384 -15.86 24.87 11.28
C SER A 384 -16.92 24.56 12.34
N MET A 385 -17.08 25.45 13.31
CA MET A 385 -18.07 25.32 14.39
C MET A 385 -19.43 25.91 13.98
N LYS A 386 -20.50 25.16 14.27
CA LYS A 386 -21.91 25.48 14.01
C LYS A 386 -22.72 25.60 15.30
N THR A 387 -22.34 24.87 16.35
CA THR A 387 -22.98 24.87 17.68
C THR A 387 -21.93 24.80 18.79
N PRO A 388 -22.24 25.20 20.03
CA PRO A 388 -21.42 24.85 21.20
C PRO A 388 -21.41 23.33 21.39
N VAL A 389 -20.29 22.74 21.79
CA VAL A 389 -20.11 21.29 21.92
C VAL A 389 -20.37 20.83 23.37
N PRO A 390 -21.05 19.70 23.64
CA PRO A 390 -21.87 18.93 22.69
C PRO A 390 -23.09 19.73 22.23
N GLY A 391 -23.43 19.66 20.95
CA GLY A 391 -24.62 20.30 20.40
C GLY A 391 -25.93 19.59 20.79
N PRO A 392 -27.10 20.09 20.33
CA PRO A 392 -28.41 19.51 20.65
C PRO A 392 -28.55 18.03 20.24
N ARG A 393 -28.00 17.59 19.10
CA ARG A 393 -28.05 16.20 18.65
C ARG A 393 -27.17 15.30 19.50
N SER A 394 -25.94 15.74 19.80
CA SER A 394 -25.04 15.03 20.72
C SER A 394 -25.63 14.90 22.13
N LYS A 395 -26.33 15.93 22.63
CA LYS A 395 -27.02 15.90 23.93
C LYS A 395 -28.18 14.90 23.93
N GLU A 396 -29.01 14.85 22.89
CA GLU A 396 -30.10 13.86 22.79
C GLU A 396 -29.56 12.43 22.67
N LEU A 397 -28.49 12.20 21.90
CA LEU A 397 -27.83 10.89 21.82
C LEU A 397 -27.21 10.47 23.17
N THR A 398 -26.64 11.42 23.93
CA THR A 398 -26.16 11.19 25.29
C THR A 398 -27.31 10.82 26.24
N ARG A 399 -28.46 11.47 26.10
CA ARG A 399 -29.67 11.14 26.87
C ARG A 399 -30.17 9.72 26.56
N GLN A 400 -30.28 9.37 25.29
CA GLN A 400 -30.71 8.04 24.83
C GLN A 400 -29.75 6.93 25.31
N LEU A 401 -28.44 7.12 25.18
CA LEU A 401 -27.46 6.15 25.65
C LEU A 401 -27.39 6.06 27.18
N GLY A 402 -27.74 7.15 27.88
CA GLY A 402 -27.87 7.23 29.34
C GLY A 402 -29.01 6.39 29.92
N GLU A 403 -29.99 5.97 29.10
CA GLU A 403 -31.01 4.99 29.49
C GLU A 403 -30.46 3.55 29.53
N ILE A 404 -29.28 3.32 28.95
CA ILE A 404 -28.68 1.99 28.72
C ILE A 404 -27.39 1.80 29.53
N GLN A 405 -26.54 2.83 29.63
CA GLN A 405 -25.24 2.76 30.32
C GLN A 405 -24.79 4.11 30.90
N ASN A 406 -23.71 4.10 31.69
CA ASN A 406 -23.12 5.33 32.22
C ASN A 406 -22.44 6.15 31.10
N VAL A 407 -22.95 7.34 30.84
CA VAL A 407 -22.49 8.27 29.80
C VAL A 407 -21.58 9.40 30.31
N GLY A 408 -21.19 9.40 31.58
CA GLY A 408 -20.45 10.49 32.22
C GLY A 408 -19.05 10.81 31.66
N ALA A 409 -18.53 9.98 30.74
CA ALA A 409 -17.27 10.20 30.03
C ALA A 409 -17.45 10.64 28.56
N ILE A 410 -18.69 10.85 28.08
CA ILE A 410 -18.96 11.22 26.69
C ILE A 410 -18.87 12.73 26.51
N ASN A 411 -17.91 13.17 25.69
CA ASN A 411 -17.75 14.58 25.33
C ASN A 411 -18.81 15.06 24.32
N PHE A 412 -19.04 14.26 23.27
CA PHE A 412 -20.00 14.46 22.17
C PHE A 412 -20.11 13.19 21.33
N PHE A 413 -21.06 13.12 20.39
CA PHE A 413 -21.18 12.02 19.43
C PHE A 413 -20.52 12.39 18.10
N CYS A 414 -19.91 11.43 17.41
CA CYS A 414 -19.13 11.67 16.19
C CYS A 414 -19.89 11.24 14.93
N ASN A 415 -19.66 11.96 13.82
CA ASN A 415 -19.95 11.54 12.46
C ASN A 415 -18.61 11.14 11.83
N TYR A 416 -18.32 9.83 11.84
CA TYR A 416 -17.04 9.33 11.34
C TYR A 416 -16.98 9.31 9.82
N GLU A 417 -18.13 9.22 9.15
CA GLU A 417 -18.30 9.20 7.70
C GLU A 417 -17.83 10.52 7.05
N GLU A 418 -18.06 11.66 7.71
CA GLU A 418 -17.55 12.97 7.28
C GLU A 418 -16.21 13.38 7.91
N SER A 419 -15.66 12.58 8.84
CA SER A 419 -14.33 12.88 9.43
C SER A 419 -13.20 12.55 8.44
N ARG A 420 -12.19 13.43 8.32
CA ARG A 420 -11.12 13.29 7.30
C ARG A 420 -9.79 13.86 7.81
N GLY A 421 -8.70 13.13 7.61
CA GLY A 421 -7.37 13.57 8.06
C GLY A 421 -7.34 13.81 9.57
N ASN A 422 -6.83 14.96 10.01
CA ASN A 422 -6.80 15.36 11.42
C ASN A 422 -8.13 15.98 11.89
N TYR A 423 -9.18 16.00 11.06
CA TYR A 423 -10.47 16.63 11.42
C TYR A 423 -11.54 15.61 11.80
N LEU A 424 -12.04 15.75 13.03
CA LEU A 424 -13.18 15.02 13.57
C LEU A 424 -14.46 15.84 13.40
N VAL A 425 -15.50 15.24 12.85
CA VAL A 425 -16.83 15.83 12.70
C VAL A 425 -17.77 15.27 13.75
N ASP A 426 -18.57 16.11 14.41
CA ASP A 426 -19.55 15.69 15.41
C ASP A 426 -20.96 15.48 14.81
N ALA A 427 -21.87 14.90 15.61
CA ALA A 427 -23.25 14.61 15.23
C ALA A 427 -24.12 15.88 15.05
N ASP A 428 -23.60 17.06 15.40
CA ASP A 428 -24.18 18.37 15.18
C ASP A 428 -23.56 19.08 13.95
N GLY A 429 -22.59 18.43 13.30
CA GLY A 429 -21.90 18.90 12.11
C GLY A 429 -20.81 19.93 12.38
N ASN A 430 -20.35 20.09 13.63
CA ASN A 430 -19.13 20.82 13.95
C ASN A 430 -17.92 20.04 13.40
N ARG A 431 -16.91 20.74 12.89
CA ARG A 431 -15.64 20.15 12.46
C ARG A 431 -14.51 20.71 13.29
N MET A 432 -13.86 19.86 14.09
CA MET A 432 -12.78 20.21 15.01
C MET A 432 -11.45 19.61 14.53
N LEU A 433 -10.34 20.29 14.77
CA LEU A 433 -8.99 19.72 14.62
C LEU A 433 -8.71 18.79 15.81
N ASP A 434 -8.61 17.48 15.59
CA ASP A 434 -8.39 16.48 16.64
C ASP A 434 -6.90 16.25 16.89
N LEU A 435 -6.36 16.93 17.90
CA LEU A 435 -5.01 16.69 18.42
C LEU A 435 -4.94 15.57 19.48
N TYR A 436 -6.06 14.89 19.76
CA TYR A 436 -6.17 13.78 20.73
C TYR A 436 -6.23 12.40 20.05
N THR A 437 -6.63 12.35 18.78
CA THR A 437 -6.59 11.18 17.87
C THR A 437 -7.17 9.90 18.47
N GLN A 438 -8.34 10.01 19.11
CA GLN A 438 -9.01 8.95 19.89
C GLN A 438 -8.08 8.29 20.93
N ILE A 439 -7.55 9.07 21.87
CA ILE A 439 -6.58 8.61 22.89
C ILE A 439 -5.30 8.04 22.25
N SER A 440 -4.72 8.79 21.31
CA SER A 440 -3.52 8.41 20.55
C SER A 440 -3.65 7.10 19.75
N SER A 441 -4.83 6.73 19.26
CA SER A 441 -5.07 5.44 18.57
C SER A 441 -5.25 5.52 17.05
N VAL A 442 -5.59 6.67 16.48
CA VAL A 442 -5.67 6.83 15.01
C VAL A 442 -4.25 7.09 14.44
N PRO A 443 -3.74 6.29 13.48
CA PRO A 443 -2.36 6.42 13.00
C PRO A 443 -2.19 7.31 11.75
N LEU A 444 -3.22 7.47 10.91
CA LEU A 444 -3.16 8.20 9.62
C LEU A 444 -4.28 9.25 9.45
N GLY A 445 -4.91 9.67 10.54
CA GLY A 445 -6.16 10.42 10.50
C GLY A 445 -7.37 9.60 10.05
N TYR A 446 -8.52 10.26 9.97
CA TYR A 446 -9.81 9.65 9.64
C TYR A 446 -9.99 9.36 8.16
N ASN A 447 -10.68 8.27 7.83
CA ASN A 447 -11.06 7.83 6.47
C ASN A 447 -9.92 7.80 5.44
N HIS A 448 -8.69 7.59 5.90
CA HIS A 448 -7.49 7.69 5.07
C HIS A 448 -7.59 6.83 3.77
N PRO A 449 -7.32 7.38 2.56
CA PRO A 449 -7.70 6.72 1.30
C PRO A 449 -7.08 5.34 1.09
N ALA A 450 -5.87 5.10 1.61
CA ALA A 450 -5.23 3.79 1.54
C ALA A 450 -6.01 2.71 2.32
N LEU A 451 -6.60 3.05 3.47
CA LEU A 451 -7.39 2.13 4.29
C LEU A 451 -8.76 1.88 3.65
N MET A 452 -9.37 2.91 3.07
CA MET A 452 -10.61 2.77 2.29
C MET A 452 -10.40 1.89 1.05
N LYS A 453 -9.28 2.05 0.33
CA LYS A 453 -8.90 1.17 -0.79
C LYS A 453 -8.64 -0.27 -0.34
N ALA A 454 -8.03 -0.47 0.83
CA ALA A 454 -7.79 -1.80 1.39
C ALA A 454 -9.10 -2.51 1.79
N LEU A 455 -10.06 -1.79 2.35
CA LEU A 455 -11.39 -2.30 2.68
C LEU A 455 -12.22 -2.65 1.42
N ALA A 456 -12.12 -1.81 0.38
CA ALA A 456 -12.86 -1.99 -0.87
C ALA A 456 -12.32 -3.08 -1.81
N ASN A 457 -11.16 -3.68 -1.51
CA ASN A 457 -10.57 -4.74 -2.34
C ASN A 457 -11.31 -6.09 -2.10
N PRO A 458 -11.92 -6.71 -3.14
CA PRO A 458 -12.66 -7.98 -3.00
C PRO A 458 -11.87 -9.12 -2.34
N ILE A 459 -10.56 -9.18 -2.57
CA ILE A 459 -9.67 -10.23 -2.03
C ILE A 459 -9.62 -10.15 -0.49
N ASN A 460 -9.75 -8.95 0.07
CA ASN A 460 -9.63 -8.71 1.51
C ASN A 460 -10.93 -8.98 2.29
N LEU A 461 -12.09 -9.10 1.61
CA LEU A 461 -13.41 -9.19 2.26
C LEU A 461 -13.51 -10.37 3.24
N SER A 462 -12.88 -11.50 2.91
CA SER A 462 -12.84 -12.70 3.76
C SER A 462 -12.24 -12.44 5.15
N ALA A 463 -11.21 -11.58 5.24
CA ALA A 463 -10.52 -11.26 6.50
C ALA A 463 -11.37 -10.40 7.46
N PHE A 464 -12.41 -9.73 6.97
CA PHE A 464 -13.32 -8.92 7.78
C PHE A 464 -14.50 -9.73 8.33
N VAL A 465 -14.97 -10.75 7.60
CA VAL A 465 -16.15 -11.55 7.99
C VAL A 465 -15.79 -12.87 8.68
N ASN A 466 -14.68 -13.51 8.30
CA ASN A 466 -14.25 -14.80 8.83
C ASN A 466 -13.15 -14.63 9.89
N ARG A 467 -13.49 -14.09 11.07
CA ARG A 467 -12.51 -13.90 12.15
C ARG A 467 -12.07 -15.26 12.75
N PRO A 468 -10.80 -15.68 12.59
CA PRO A 468 -10.37 -17.01 12.97
C PRO A 468 -9.91 -17.10 14.43
N ALA A 469 -9.82 -18.33 14.94
CA ALA A 469 -9.12 -18.64 16.18
C ALA A 469 -7.61 -18.77 15.89
N LEU A 470 -6.92 -17.63 15.75
CA LEU A 470 -5.54 -17.54 15.23
C LEU A 470 -4.52 -18.51 15.87
N GLY A 471 -4.68 -18.85 17.15
CA GLY A 471 -3.78 -19.77 17.85
C GLY A 471 -3.93 -21.25 17.50
N ILE A 472 -4.95 -21.64 16.70
CA ILE A 472 -5.20 -23.03 16.26
C ILE A 472 -5.57 -23.14 14.78
N LEU A 473 -6.20 -22.12 14.20
CA LEU A 473 -6.68 -22.09 12.82
C LEU A 473 -6.34 -20.74 12.15
N PRO A 474 -5.04 -20.38 12.01
CA PRO A 474 -4.65 -19.16 11.30
C PRO A 474 -4.99 -19.26 9.79
N PRO A 475 -5.27 -18.13 9.13
CA PRO A 475 -5.38 -18.11 7.67
C PRO A 475 -4.01 -18.32 7.02
N GLU A 476 -4.01 -18.86 5.81
CA GLU A 476 -2.81 -19.25 5.04
C GLU A 476 -1.75 -18.13 4.97
N ASN A 477 -2.17 -16.91 4.67
CA ASN A 477 -1.29 -15.74 4.54
C ASN A 477 -0.85 -15.11 5.87
N PHE A 478 -1.18 -15.68 7.03
CA PHE A 478 -0.88 -15.07 8.33
C PHE A 478 0.62 -14.86 8.59
N PRO A 479 1.54 -15.82 8.31
CA PRO A 479 2.98 -15.59 8.50
C PRO A 479 3.54 -14.47 7.60
N GLU A 480 3.08 -14.42 6.34
CA GLU A 480 3.43 -13.33 5.41
C GLU A 480 2.88 -11.99 5.92
N LYS A 481 1.63 -11.93 6.38
CA LYS A 481 1.03 -10.69 6.87
C LYS A 481 1.66 -10.20 8.18
N LEU A 482 2.13 -11.10 9.04
CA LEU A 482 2.99 -10.75 10.18
C LEU A 482 4.34 -10.20 9.71
N THR A 483 4.92 -10.79 8.67
CA THR A 483 6.21 -10.37 8.07
C THR A 483 6.12 -8.97 7.47
N GLU A 484 5.09 -8.69 6.65
CA GLU A 484 4.81 -7.35 6.12
C GLU A 484 4.51 -6.30 7.19
N SER A 485 3.81 -6.70 8.26
CA SER A 485 3.36 -5.80 9.32
C SER A 485 4.33 -5.78 10.50
N LEU A 486 4.02 -6.53 11.55
CA LEU A 486 4.69 -6.45 12.85
C LEU A 486 6.18 -6.80 12.82
N LEU A 487 6.62 -7.79 12.05
CA LEU A 487 8.05 -8.13 12.01
C LEU A 487 8.88 -7.12 11.22
N SER A 488 8.27 -6.38 10.28
CA SER A 488 8.93 -5.30 9.52
C SER A 488 9.29 -4.05 10.35
N ILE A 489 8.94 -4.06 11.64
CA ILE A 489 9.16 -2.99 12.64
C ILE A 489 9.59 -3.59 14.00
N ALA A 490 10.13 -4.81 14.02
CA ALA A 490 10.49 -5.48 15.27
C ALA A 490 11.61 -4.70 16.03
N PRO A 491 11.49 -4.50 17.36
CA PRO A 491 12.54 -3.89 18.18
C PRO A 491 13.89 -4.61 18.12
N SER A 492 14.98 -3.87 18.36
CA SER A 492 16.34 -4.46 18.33
C SER A 492 16.48 -5.61 19.32
N GLY A 493 17.04 -6.72 18.85
CA GLY A 493 17.18 -7.96 19.62
C GLY A 493 15.90 -8.78 19.84
N MET A 494 14.78 -8.46 19.18
CA MET A 494 13.52 -9.21 19.29
C MET A 494 13.08 -9.78 17.93
N THR A 495 13.12 -11.10 17.79
CA THR A 495 12.76 -11.85 16.57
C THR A 495 11.32 -12.38 16.59
N ARG A 496 10.63 -12.27 17.74
CA ARG A 496 9.31 -12.87 17.99
C ARG A 496 8.27 -11.81 18.33
N VAL A 497 7.03 -12.07 17.92
CA VAL A 497 5.86 -11.26 18.26
C VAL A 497 4.68 -12.17 18.63
N GLN A 498 3.95 -11.79 19.67
CA GLN A 498 2.75 -12.47 20.14
C GLN A 498 1.54 -11.53 20.05
N ASN A 499 0.68 -11.75 19.04
CA ASN A 499 -0.52 -10.95 18.82
C ASN A 499 -1.55 -11.08 19.94
N MET A 500 -2.23 -9.97 20.23
CA MET A 500 -3.30 -9.79 21.22
C MET A 500 -4.34 -8.79 20.68
N ALA A 501 -5.46 -8.57 21.38
CA ALA A 501 -6.54 -7.71 20.89
C ALA A 501 -6.44 -6.23 21.32
N CYS A 502 -5.79 -5.93 22.46
CA CYS A 502 -5.64 -4.58 22.99
C CYS A 502 -4.45 -4.47 23.96
N GLY A 503 -4.08 -3.26 24.37
CA GLY A 503 -2.96 -3.01 25.30
C GLY A 503 -3.06 -3.80 26.61
N SER A 504 -4.23 -3.81 27.26
CA SER A 504 -4.43 -4.57 28.51
C SER A 504 -4.08 -6.06 28.35
N CYS A 505 -4.65 -6.76 27.35
CA CYS A 505 -4.34 -8.19 27.18
C CYS A 505 -2.95 -8.44 26.56
N SER A 506 -2.31 -7.42 25.97
CA SER A 506 -0.88 -7.45 25.63
C SER A 506 -0.03 -7.52 26.91
N ASN A 507 -0.30 -6.60 27.85
CA ASN A 507 0.40 -6.52 29.13
C ASN A 507 0.13 -7.72 30.05
N GLU A 508 -1.12 -8.17 30.22
CA GLU A 508 -1.44 -9.40 31.00
C GLU A 508 -0.68 -10.63 30.47
N ASN A 509 -0.55 -10.78 29.14
CA ASN A 509 0.15 -11.93 28.57
C ASN A 509 1.68 -11.76 28.55
N ALA A 510 2.19 -10.53 28.51
CA ALA A 510 3.60 -10.22 28.78
C ALA A 510 3.97 -10.59 30.22
N PHE A 511 3.19 -10.16 31.22
CA PHE A 511 3.41 -10.53 32.63
C PHE A 511 3.39 -12.05 32.83
N LYS A 512 2.43 -12.76 32.21
CA LYS A 512 2.44 -14.24 32.23
C LYS A 512 3.68 -14.84 31.57
N ALA A 513 4.15 -14.33 30.42
CA ALA A 513 5.37 -14.83 29.79
C ALA A 513 6.60 -14.62 30.68
N ILE A 514 6.70 -13.47 31.35
CA ILE A 514 7.73 -13.15 32.35
C ILE A 514 7.68 -14.10 33.54
N PHE A 515 6.50 -14.36 34.13
CA PHE A 515 6.35 -15.32 35.22
C PHE A 515 6.69 -16.76 34.80
N ILE A 516 6.33 -17.15 33.56
CA ILE A 516 6.67 -18.44 32.98
C ILE A 516 8.18 -18.59 32.82
N TRP A 517 8.85 -17.61 32.19
CA TRP A 517 10.30 -17.55 32.04
C TRP A 517 11.01 -17.62 33.39
N TYR A 518 10.60 -16.80 34.37
CA TYR A 518 11.22 -16.75 35.69
C TYR A 518 11.09 -18.09 36.44
N LYS A 519 9.91 -18.73 36.43
CA LYS A 519 9.74 -20.06 37.03
C LYS A 519 10.44 -21.18 36.25
N ASN A 520 10.54 -21.09 34.92
CA ASN A 520 11.29 -22.06 34.13
C ASN A 520 12.81 -21.93 34.41
N LYS A 521 13.32 -20.71 34.57
CA LYS A 521 14.70 -20.41 35.01
C LYS A 521 15.01 -20.98 36.41
N GLU A 522 14.07 -20.89 37.35
CA GLU A 522 14.21 -21.51 38.68
C GLU A 522 14.16 -23.05 38.65
N ARG A 523 13.35 -23.66 37.76
CA ARG A 523 13.30 -25.14 37.60
C ARG A 523 14.49 -25.70 36.81
N GLY A 524 15.11 -24.90 35.95
CA GLY A 524 16.07 -25.38 34.96
C GLY A 524 15.44 -26.37 33.98
N ALA A 525 16.10 -27.50 33.74
CA ALA A 525 15.60 -28.56 32.85
C ALA A 525 14.47 -29.42 33.44
N ASN A 526 14.03 -29.16 34.67
CA ASN A 526 13.00 -29.97 35.34
C ASN A 526 11.58 -29.61 34.86
N ALA A 527 10.75 -30.64 34.64
CA ALA A 527 9.32 -30.46 34.44
C ALA A 527 8.65 -29.92 35.72
N PRO A 528 7.49 -29.23 35.62
CA PRO A 528 6.71 -28.83 36.78
C PRO A 528 6.35 -30.03 37.66
N SER A 529 6.40 -29.86 38.98
CA SER A 529 6.14 -30.96 39.91
C SER A 529 4.65 -31.36 39.95
N ALA A 530 4.36 -32.55 40.49
CA ALA A 530 2.98 -32.98 40.72
C ALA A 530 2.24 -32.03 41.69
N GLU A 531 2.95 -31.47 42.67
CA GLU A 531 2.44 -30.49 43.62
C GLU A 531 2.18 -29.13 42.95
N GLU A 532 3.08 -28.66 42.08
CA GLU A 532 2.85 -27.45 41.27
C GLU A 532 1.65 -27.62 40.34
N THR A 533 1.45 -28.83 39.82
CA THR A 533 0.35 -29.16 38.88
C THR A 533 -1.00 -29.29 39.59
N SER A 534 -1.04 -29.73 40.86
CA SER A 534 -2.29 -29.81 41.63
C SER A 534 -2.65 -28.49 42.32
N SER A 535 -1.67 -27.79 42.90
CA SER A 535 -1.90 -26.52 43.63
C SER A 535 -2.30 -25.36 42.71
N CYS A 536 -1.80 -25.31 41.46
CA CYS A 536 -2.18 -24.25 40.53
C CYS A 536 -3.67 -24.28 40.16
N MET A 537 -4.29 -25.46 40.12
CA MET A 537 -5.72 -25.64 39.81
C MET A 537 -6.65 -25.12 40.91
N ILE A 538 -6.12 -24.81 42.10
CA ILE A 538 -6.84 -24.27 43.25
C ILE A 538 -6.27 -22.91 43.71
N ASN A 539 -5.51 -22.22 42.85
CA ASN A 539 -4.88 -20.92 43.10
C ASN A 539 -3.88 -20.91 44.28
N GLN A 540 -3.19 -22.01 44.57
CA GLN A 540 -2.24 -22.13 45.68
C GLN A 540 -0.80 -22.32 45.19
N SER A 541 0.17 -21.90 46.02
CA SER A 541 1.58 -22.22 45.85
C SER A 541 1.85 -23.71 46.13
N PRO A 542 2.91 -24.32 45.54
CA PRO A 542 3.92 -23.72 44.66
C PRO A 542 3.46 -23.46 43.22
N GLY A 543 2.32 -24.03 42.78
CA GLY A 543 1.81 -23.95 41.41
C GLY A 543 1.43 -22.55 40.96
N CYS A 544 0.79 -21.78 41.85
CA CYS A 544 0.64 -20.34 41.75
C CYS A 544 1.68 -19.66 42.66
N PRO A 545 2.80 -19.15 42.12
CA PRO A 545 3.85 -18.52 42.92
C PRO A 545 3.50 -17.04 43.19
N ASP A 546 3.86 -16.53 44.38
CA ASP A 546 3.68 -15.11 44.77
C ASP A 546 4.75 -14.19 44.14
N LEU A 547 4.93 -14.29 42.82
CA LEU A 547 5.84 -13.42 42.06
C LEU A 547 5.24 -12.02 41.89
N SER A 548 6.11 -11.02 41.69
CA SER A 548 5.71 -9.63 41.48
C SER A 548 6.26 -9.00 40.20
N ILE A 549 5.56 -7.99 39.69
CA ILE A 549 6.03 -7.08 38.65
C ILE A 549 6.24 -5.71 39.29
N LEU A 550 7.44 -5.16 39.20
CA LEU A 550 7.72 -3.79 39.64
C LEU A 550 7.14 -2.80 38.64
N SER A 551 6.49 -1.76 39.16
CA SER A 551 5.83 -0.71 38.37
C SER A 551 6.10 0.67 38.96
N PHE A 552 5.67 1.74 38.27
CA PHE A 552 6.01 3.11 38.63
C PHE A 552 4.78 3.95 39.00
N MET A 553 4.91 4.81 40.01
CA MET A 553 3.91 5.83 40.34
C MET A 553 3.62 6.69 39.11
N GLY A 554 2.34 6.99 38.85
CA GLY A 554 1.88 7.67 37.64
C GLY A 554 1.55 6.77 36.45
N ALA A 555 2.07 5.54 36.38
CA ALA A 555 1.98 4.70 35.17
C ALA A 555 0.54 4.27 34.80
N PHE A 556 0.32 3.87 33.54
CA PHE A 556 -0.94 3.25 33.09
C PHE A 556 -0.70 2.13 32.08
N HIS A 557 -0.86 0.88 32.55
CA HIS A 557 -0.68 -0.34 31.77
C HIS A 557 -2.00 -1.04 31.41
N GLY A 558 -3.15 -0.51 31.84
CA GLY A 558 -4.48 -1.03 31.49
C GLY A 558 -5.46 -1.05 32.67
N ARG A 559 -6.58 -1.76 32.51
CA ARG A 559 -7.68 -1.81 33.49
C ARG A 559 -8.16 -3.22 33.87
N THR A 560 -7.57 -4.27 33.30
CA THR A 560 -7.69 -5.65 33.82
C THR A 560 -6.85 -5.81 35.08
N MET A 561 -7.16 -6.77 35.96
CA MET A 561 -6.66 -6.76 37.34
C MET A 561 -5.12 -6.79 37.50
N GLY A 562 -4.38 -7.49 36.64
CA GLY A 562 -2.91 -7.47 36.66
C GLY A 562 -2.35 -6.14 36.18
N CYS A 563 -2.88 -5.62 35.07
CA CYS A 563 -2.57 -4.29 34.53
C CYS A 563 -2.94 -3.15 35.48
N LEU A 564 -3.97 -3.34 36.32
CA LEU A 564 -4.43 -2.34 37.28
C LEU A 564 -3.58 -2.34 38.57
N ALA A 565 -2.95 -3.46 38.91
CA ALA A 565 -1.94 -3.50 39.97
C ALA A 565 -0.67 -2.73 39.59
N THR A 566 -0.28 -2.74 38.30
CA THR A 566 0.86 -1.97 37.78
C THR A 566 0.53 -0.55 37.33
N THR A 567 -0.75 -0.21 37.14
CA THR A 567 -1.22 1.16 36.88
C THR A 567 -1.29 1.98 38.17
N HIS A 568 -0.85 3.24 38.17
CA HIS A 568 -0.89 4.15 39.33
C HIS A 568 -1.20 5.61 38.94
N SER A 569 -1.99 5.82 37.89
CA SER A 569 -2.23 7.14 37.28
C SER A 569 -3.27 8.02 37.98
N LYS A 570 -4.48 7.51 38.26
CA LYS A 570 -5.61 8.29 38.83
C LYS A 570 -6.41 7.44 39.81
N ALA A 571 -6.81 7.99 40.96
CA ALA A 571 -7.50 7.23 42.02
C ALA A 571 -8.80 6.55 41.55
N ILE A 572 -9.60 7.24 40.72
CA ILE A 572 -10.84 6.74 40.11
C ILE A 572 -10.63 5.53 39.16
N HIS A 573 -9.39 5.20 38.79
CA HIS A 573 -9.08 3.97 38.06
C HIS A 573 -8.94 2.75 38.99
N LYS A 574 -8.61 2.95 40.27
CA LYS A 574 -8.12 1.92 41.22
C LYS A 574 -9.10 1.63 42.37
N LEU A 575 -9.94 2.60 42.73
CA LEU A 575 -10.81 2.52 43.91
C LEU A 575 -11.74 1.30 43.83
N ASP A 576 -12.02 0.68 44.98
CA ASP A 576 -12.90 -0.48 45.18
C ASP A 576 -12.52 -1.79 44.44
N ILE A 577 -11.38 -1.83 43.72
CA ILE A 577 -10.93 -3.01 42.96
C ILE A 577 -9.78 -3.74 43.69
N PRO A 578 -9.86 -5.06 43.94
CA PRO A 578 -8.76 -5.83 44.52
C PRO A 578 -7.47 -5.78 43.70
N SER A 579 -6.31 -5.82 44.38
CA SER A 579 -5.00 -5.63 43.77
C SER A 579 -3.91 -6.47 44.45
N PHE A 580 -2.70 -6.49 43.87
CA PHE A 580 -1.57 -7.30 44.33
C PHE A 580 -0.55 -6.46 45.13
N ASP A 581 0.09 -7.05 46.16
CA ASP A 581 1.21 -6.47 46.92
C ASP A 581 2.52 -6.53 46.10
N TRP A 582 2.56 -5.78 45.02
CA TRP A 582 3.70 -5.65 44.11
C TRP A 582 4.45 -4.32 44.35
N PRO A 583 5.75 -4.22 44.04
CA PRO A 583 6.52 -3.01 44.32
C PRO A 583 6.16 -1.87 43.36
N ILE A 584 6.09 -0.66 43.94
CA ILE A 584 5.77 0.59 43.23
C ILE A 584 6.91 1.56 43.49
N ALA A 585 7.69 1.88 42.45
CA ALA A 585 8.79 2.84 42.50
C ALA A 585 8.31 4.25 42.16
N PRO A 586 9.02 5.31 42.58
CA PRO A 586 8.81 6.65 42.04
C PRO A 586 9.26 6.72 40.57
N PHE A 587 8.50 7.42 39.73
CA PHE A 587 8.99 7.90 38.43
C PHE A 587 9.63 9.29 38.62
N PRO A 588 10.76 9.62 37.95
CA PRO A 588 11.43 10.91 38.11
C PRO A 588 10.53 12.11 37.78
N ARG A 589 10.35 13.04 38.73
CA ARG A 589 9.58 14.28 38.48
C ARG A 589 10.50 15.44 38.07
N LEU A 590 10.86 15.49 36.79
CA LEU A 590 11.73 16.54 36.24
C LEU A 590 11.21 17.97 36.48
N LYS A 591 12.14 18.87 36.82
CA LYS A 591 11.98 20.32 36.86
C LYS A 591 12.33 20.92 35.48
N TYR A 592 11.69 22.04 35.16
CA TYR A 592 11.79 22.73 33.86
C TYR A 592 12.01 24.23 34.08
N PRO A 593 12.77 24.95 33.22
CA PRO A 593 13.47 24.46 32.02
C PRO A 593 14.54 23.40 32.33
N LEU A 594 14.77 22.45 31.42
CA LEU A 594 15.65 21.31 31.67
C LEU A 594 17.12 21.77 31.83
N GLU A 595 17.46 22.82 31.13
CA GLU A 595 18.77 23.48 31.05
C GLU A 595 19.14 24.18 32.37
N GLU A 596 18.16 24.61 33.15
CA GLU A 596 18.35 25.27 34.46
C GLU A 596 18.50 24.26 35.60
N PHE A 597 17.88 23.08 35.48
CA PHE A 597 17.77 22.09 36.57
C PHE A 597 18.51 20.77 36.29
N VAL A 598 19.53 20.79 35.43
CA VAL A 598 20.31 19.60 35.04
C VAL A 598 20.80 18.77 36.24
N ARG A 599 21.27 19.43 37.30
CA ARG A 599 21.77 18.77 38.52
C ARG A 599 20.62 18.12 39.32
N GLU A 600 19.57 18.88 39.59
CA GLU A 600 18.41 18.44 40.37
C GLU A 600 17.70 17.28 39.67
N ASN A 601 17.59 17.33 38.35
CA ASN A 601 17.00 16.29 37.52
C ASN A 601 17.85 15.00 37.56
N ALA A 602 19.18 15.10 37.41
CA ALA A 602 20.06 13.95 37.54
C ALA A 602 20.07 13.32 38.96
N GLN A 603 19.90 14.14 40.00
CA GLN A 603 19.76 13.67 41.39
C GLN A 603 18.42 12.96 41.64
N GLU A 604 17.32 13.47 41.08
CA GLU A 604 16.00 12.84 41.16
C GLU A 604 15.95 11.51 40.38
N GLU A 605 16.54 11.46 39.18
CA GLU A 605 16.67 10.21 38.42
C GLU A 605 17.51 9.16 39.16
N ALA A 606 18.64 9.57 39.78
CA ALA A 606 19.45 8.68 40.60
C ALA A 606 18.68 8.13 41.81
N ARG A 607 17.99 8.99 42.56
CA ARG A 607 17.15 8.57 43.70
C ARG A 607 16.09 7.53 43.29
N CYS A 608 15.41 7.76 42.17
CA CYS A 608 14.41 6.82 41.66
C CYS A 608 15.03 5.46 41.27
N LEU A 609 16.24 5.44 40.72
CA LEU A 609 16.96 4.21 40.39
C LEU A 609 17.42 3.44 41.65
N GLU A 610 17.91 4.15 42.67
CA GLU A 610 18.27 3.57 43.98
C GLU A 610 17.03 2.93 44.65
N GLU A 611 15.89 3.62 44.67
CA GLU A 611 14.64 3.07 45.23
C GLU A 611 14.12 1.86 44.45
N VAL A 612 14.31 1.77 43.12
CA VAL A 612 13.99 0.55 42.35
C VAL A 612 14.83 -0.64 42.83
N GLU A 613 16.14 -0.46 43.02
CA GLU A 613 17.03 -1.54 43.46
C GLU A 613 16.70 -2.02 44.88
N ASP A 614 16.44 -1.09 45.80
CA ASP A 614 15.97 -1.38 47.16
C ASP A 614 14.63 -2.14 47.17
N LEU A 615 13.67 -1.74 46.32
CA LEU A 615 12.37 -2.42 46.20
C LEU A 615 12.53 -3.86 45.71
N ILE A 616 13.43 -4.13 44.74
CA ILE A 616 13.69 -5.49 44.24
C ILE A 616 14.27 -6.37 45.35
N VAL A 617 15.26 -5.87 46.11
CA VAL A 617 15.86 -6.59 47.25
C VAL A 617 14.81 -6.87 48.34
N LYS A 618 14.02 -5.86 48.70
CA LYS A 618 12.98 -5.92 49.73
C LYS A 618 11.85 -6.90 49.37
N TRP A 619 11.41 -6.96 48.12
CA TRP A 619 10.40 -7.93 47.68
C TRP A 619 10.96 -9.36 47.58
N ARG A 620 12.22 -9.53 47.17
CA ARG A 620 12.91 -10.83 47.26
C ARG A 620 12.99 -11.33 48.71
N GLN A 621 13.28 -10.45 49.68
CA GLN A 621 13.29 -10.77 51.11
C GLN A 621 11.89 -11.11 51.68
N LYS A 622 10.80 -10.53 51.14
CA LYS A 622 9.42 -10.94 51.45
C LYS A 622 9.06 -12.35 50.93
N GLY A 623 9.92 -12.98 50.13
CA GLY A 623 9.58 -14.18 49.34
C GLY A 623 8.82 -13.87 48.04
N LYS A 624 8.60 -12.59 47.72
CA LYS A 624 7.76 -12.12 46.60
C LYS A 624 8.57 -11.63 45.40
N SER A 625 9.53 -12.46 44.96
CA SER A 625 10.54 -12.10 43.96
C SER A 625 9.99 -11.33 42.76
N VAL A 626 10.63 -10.20 42.45
CA VAL A 626 10.33 -9.40 41.25
C VAL A 626 10.77 -10.19 40.01
N ALA A 627 9.81 -10.65 39.22
CA ALA A 627 10.06 -11.39 37.99
C ALA A 627 10.37 -10.46 36.81
N GLY A 628 9.81 -9.25 36.82
CA GLY A 628 10.07 -8.22 35.82
C GLY A 628 9.73 -6.81 36.29
N ILE A 629 10.14 -5.83 35.50
CA ILE A 629 9.87 -4.40 35.68
C ILE A 629 9.09 -3.92 34.45
N VAL A 630 7.96 -3.24 34.63
CA VAL A 630 7.19 -2.63 33.54
C VAL A 630 7.25 -1.09 33.59
N ILE A 631 7.47 -0.43 32.45
CA ILE A 631 7.59 1.03 32.35
C ILE A 631 7.19 1.58 30.97
N GLU A 632 6.52 2.75 30.95
CA GLU A 632 6.29 3.54 29.74
C GLU A 632 7.52 4.42 29.41
N PRO A 633 7.97 4.56 28.15
CA PRO A 633 9.05 5.50 27.77
C PRO A 633 8.73 6.97 28.05
N ILE A 634 7.44 7.32 28.02
CA ILE A 634 6.87 8.60 28.48
C ILE A 634 5.54 8.21 29.15
N GLN A 635 5.37 8.46 30.45
CA GLN A 635 4.12 8.11 31.13
C GLN A 635 2.99 9.01 30.65
N ALA A 636 1.99 8.46 29.97
CA ALA A 636 0.96 9.29 29.33
C ALA A 636 -0.14 9.70 30.33
N GLU A 637 -0.96 8.75 30.77
CA GLU A 637 -2.10 8.98 31.68
C GLU A 637 -1.70 9.51 33.07
N GLY A 638 -0.42 9.40 33.44
CA GLY A 638 0.18 9.99 34.63
C GLY A 638 0.50 11.48 34.54
N GLY A 639 0.23 12.12 33.39
CA GLY A 639 0.52 13.54 33.15
C GLY A 639 1.79 13.80 32.35
N ASP A 640 2.03 13.00 31.30
CA ASP A 640 3.12 13.19 30.34
C ASP A 640 4.50 13.32 31.02
N ASN A 641 4.85 12.35 31.88
CA ASN A 641 6.12 12.38 32.61
C ASN A 641 7.24 11.78 31.73
N HIS A 642 8.25 12.60 31.44
CA HIS A 642 9.49 12.21 30.75
C HIS A 642 10.62 11.94 31.77
N ALA A 643 11.56 11.08 31.38
CA ALA A 643 12.86 10.90 32.02
C ALA A 643 13.96 10.85 30.94
N SER A 644 15.23 10.98 31.32
CA SER A 644 16.36 10.97 30.39
C SER A 644 16.60 9.58 29.78
N PRO A 645 17.22 9.49 28.58
CA PRO A 645 17.71 8.22 28.03
C PRO A 645 18.62 7.44 28.99
N ASP A 646 19.46 8.15 29.76
CA ASP A 646 20.39 7.58 30.73
C ASP A 646 19.65 6.91 31.92
N PHE A 647 18.53 7.49 32.38
CA PHE A 647 17.65 6.83 33.36
C PHE A 647 17.14 5.47 32.86
N PHE A 648 16.63 5.40 31.62
CA PHE A 648 16.12 4.14 31.06
C PHE A 648 17.23 3.10 30.84
N ILE A 649 18.41 3.51 30.36
CA ILE A 649 19.59 2.63 30.22
C ILE A 649 20.02 2.07 31.58
N LYS A 650 20.10 2.92 32.61
CA LYS A 650 20.43 2.50 33.98
C LYS A 650 19.37 1.57 34.56
N LEU A 651 18.09 1.83 34.35
CA LEU A 651 16.99 0.97 34.79
C LEU A 651 17.04 -0.40 34.10
N ARG A 652 17.28 -0.45 32.79
CA ARG A 652 17.51 -1.70 32.04
C ARG A 652 18.69 -2.49 32.62
N ASN A 653 19.76 -1.81 33.03
CA ASN A 653 20.92 -2.41 33.68
C ASN A 653 20.60 -2.97 35.07
N ILE A 654 19.78 -2.29 35.89
CA ILE A 654 19.30 -2.79 37.19
C ILE A 654 18.43 -4.04 37.00
N ALA A 655 17.51 -4.04 36.04
CA ALA A 655 16.68 -5.21 35.71
C ALA A 655 17.57 -6.43 35.40
N ARG A 656 18.55 -6.26 34.50
CA ARG A 656 19.50 -7.31 34.11
C ARG A 656 20.35 -7.79 35.30
N LYS A 657 20.86 -6.86 36.13
CA LYS A 657 21.66 -7.14 37.35
C LYS A 657 20.91 -8.02 38.35
N HIS A 658 19.61 -7.81 38.53
CA HIS A 658 18.79 -8.60 39.46
C HIS A 658 18.15 -9.84 38.84
N GLY A 659 18.28 -10.02 37.52
CA GLY A 659 17.68 -11.14 36.78
C GLY A 659 16.17 -10.99 36.56
N CYS A 660 15.66 -9.76 36.56
CA CYS A 660 14.28 -9.40 36.26
C CYS A 660 14.14 -9.09 34.76
N ALA A 661 13.07 -9.52 34.12
CA ALA A 661 12.78 -9.14 32.73
C ALA A 661 12.40 -7.65 32.63
N PHE A 662 12.94 -6.93 31.65
CA PHE A 662 12.60 -5.53 31.39
C PHE A 662 11.52 -5.42 30.31
N HIS A 663 10.33 -4.96 30.72
CA HIS A 663 9.15 -4.81 29.86
C HIS A 663 8.87 -3.33 29.61
N VAL A 664 9.01 -2.92 28.36
CA VAL A 664 8.68 -1.56 27.92
C VAL A 664 7.26 -1.55 27.35
N ASP A 665 6.42 -0.66 27.87
CA ASP A 665 5.05 -0.46 27.41
C ASP A 665 5.01 0.67 26.37
N GLU A 666 4.94 0.30 25.09
CA GLU A 666 4.81 1.22 23.96
C GLU A 666 3.38 1.25 23.41
N VAL A 667 2.37 0.86 24.23
CA VAL A 667 0.95 0.92 23.84
C VAL A 667 0.52 2.32 23.42
N GLN A 668 1.13 3.39 23.95
CA GLN A 668 0.77 4.79 23.61
C GLN A 668 1.88 5.59 22.92
N THR A 669 3.16 5.29 23.18
CA THR A 669 4.32 5.98 22.59
C THR A 669 4.73 5.42 21.22
N GLY A 670 4.43 4.13 20.97
CA GLY A 670 4.75 3.45 19.72
C GLY A 670 3.86 3.85 18.54
N GLY A 671 4.34 3.59 17.33
CA GLY A 671 3.67 3.97 16.08
C GLY A 671 4.02 5.37 15.59
N GLY A 672 5.21 5.90 15.94
CA GLY A 672 5.81 7.05 15.26
C GLY A 672 5.74 8.41 15.97
N ALA A 673 4.92 8.57 17.01
CA ALA A 673 4.57 9.89 17.59
C ALA A 673 5.77 10.66 18.20
N THR A 674 6.89 10.00 18.47
CA THR A 674 8.12 10.61 19.01
C THR A 674 9.17 10.94 17.94
N GLY A 675 8.84 10.83 16.65
CA GLY A 675 9.80 10.99 15.53
C GLY A 675 10.63 9.73 15.24
N LYS A 676 10.45 8.67 16.02
CA LYS A 676 10.92 7.31 15.76
C LYS A 676 9.76 6.33 15.91
N PHE A 677 9.87 5.12 15.36
CA PHE A 677 8.74 4.20 15.32
C PHE A 677 8.33 3.74 16.74
N TRP A 678 9.32 3.34 17.54
CA TRP A 678 9.23 3.13 18.98
C TRP A 678 10.01 4.22 19.72
N ALA A 679 9.50 4.68 20.86
CA ALA A 679 10.16 5.72 21.65
C ALA A 679 11.47 5.24 22.31
N HIS A 680 11.59 3.96 22.66
CA HIS A 680 12.84 3.41 23.23
C HIS A 680 14.03 3.43 22.25
N GLU A 681 13.79 3.59 20.94
CA GLU A 681 14.88 3.78 19.96
C GLU A 681 15.67 5.09 20.22
N HIS A 682 15.12 6.05 20.97
CA HIS A 682 15.83 7.25 21.40
C HIS A 682 16.83 6.99 22.55
N TRP A 683 16.83 5.78 23.14
CA TRP A 683 17.84 5.39 24.14
C TRP A 683 19.17 4.94 23.53
N GLY A 684 19.24 4.71 22.21
CA GLY A 684 20.52 4.45 21.52
C GLY A 684 21.25 3.18 21.98
N THR A 685 20.51 2.13 22.34
CA THR A 685 21.04 0.83 22.82
C THR A 685 20.46 -0.35 22.03
N ASP A 686 21.29 -1.33 21.70
CA ASP A 686 20.89 -2.59 21.04
C ASP A 686 20.26 -3.61 22.01
N ASP A 687 20.31 -3.34 23.31
CA ASP A 687 19.55 -4.06 24.33
C ASP A 687 18.62 -3.10 25.09
N PRO A 688 17.50 -2.66 24.47
CA PRO A 688 16.55 -1.78 25.11
C PRO A 688 15.64 -2.51 26.10
N ALA A 689 15.29 -3.77 25.83
CA ALA A 689 14.27 -4.51 26.57
C ALA A 689 14.38 -6.04 26.43
N ASP A 690 13.61 -6.76 27.23
CA ASP A 690 13.31 -8.20 27.08
C ASP A 690 11.92 -8.44 26.49
N VAL A 691 10.97 -7.51 26.73
CA VAL A 691 9.61 -7.47 26.18
C VAL A 691 9.24 -6.05 25.77
N VAL A 692 8.56 -5.86 24.64
CA VAL A 692 7.96 -4.58 24.22
C VAL A 692 6.48 -4.80 23.86
N SER A 693 5.54 -4.23 24.62
CA SER A 693 4.10 -4.33 24.31
C SER A 693 3.59 -3.14 23.51
N PHE A 694 2.53 -3.35 22.72
CA PHE A 694 1.99 -2.34 21.81
C PHE A 694 0.48 -2.50 21.58
N SER A 695 -0.19 -1.39 21.22
CA SER A 695 -1.57 -1.38 20.70
C SER A 695 -1.88 -0.01 20.07
N LYS A 696 -3.09 0.56 20.26
CA LYS A 696 -3.52 1.89 19.78
C LYS A 696 -3.21 2.10 18.29
N LYS A 697 -2.20 2.91 17.93
CA LYS A 697 -1.76 3.16 16.54
C LYS A 697 -1.46 1.90 15.75
N MET A 698 -1.10 0.80 16.42
CA MET A 698 -0.83 -0.49 15.81
C MET A 698 -2.08 -1.24 15.31
N LEU A 699 -3.30 -0.74 15.58
CA LEU A 699 -4.62 -1.28 15.23
C LEU A 699 -4.98 -2.67 15.81
N THR A 700 -3.98 -3.53 16.00
CA THR A 700 -4.01 -4.77 16.77
C THR A 700 -3.27 -4.56 18.10
N GLY A 701 -3.29 -5.55 18.99
CA GLY A 701 -2.41 -5.59 20.17
C GLY A 701 -1.31 -6.63 20.02
N GLY A 702 -0.34 -6.61 20.93
CA GLY A 702 0.63 -7.68 21.06
C GLY A 702 1.84 -7.28 21.89
N TYR A 703 2.81 -8.19 21.98
CA TYR A 703 4.14 -7.88 22.48
C TYR A 703 5.23 -8.58 21.67
N TYR A 704 6.34 -7.89 21.44
CA TYR A 704 7.60 -8.50 21.03
C TYR A 704 8.34 -9.02 22.26
N HIS A 705 9.17 -10.04 22.08
CA HIS A 705 10.02 -10.54 23.16
C HIS A 705 11.29 -11.20 22.63
N ARG A 706 12.29 -11.33 23.52
CA ARG A 706 13.49 -12.16 23.28
C ARG A 706 13.14 -13.64 23.20
N ASP A 707 13.94 -14.41 22.48
CA ASP A 707 13.78 -15.87 22.30
C ASP A 707 13.60 -16.62 23.64
N GLU A 708 14.34 -16.24 24.69
CA GLU A 708 14.28 -16.87 26.02
C GLU A 708 12.89 -16.81 26.68
N LEU A 709 12.08 -15.77 26.38
CA LEU A 709 10.74 -15.60 26.96
C LEU A 709 9.64 -16.31 26.17
N GLN A 710 9.99 -17.04 25.11
CA GLN A 710 9.07 -17.94 24.42
C GLN A 710 8.49 -18.98 25.40
N PRO A 711 7.16 -19.07 25.56
CA PRO A 711 6.55 -20.14 26.35
C PRO A 711 6.94 -21.53 25.81
N ASP A 712 7.39 -22.40 26.71
CA ASP A 712 7.87 -23.77 26.45
C ASP A 712 6.79 -24.71 25.90
N LYS A 713 5.51 -24.36 26.10
CA LYS A 713 4.34 -25.15 25.73
C LYS A 713 3.24 -24.25 25.20
N GLY A 714 2.51 -24.76 24.21
CA GLY A 714 1.27 -24.14 23.72
C GLY A 714 0.21 -23.99 24.82
N TYR A 715 -0.86 -23.26 24.50
CA TYR A 715 -2.00 -22.96 25.38
C TYR A 715 -1.71 -22.15 26.67
N ARG A 716 -0.45 -21.97 27.11
CA ARG A 716 -0.08 -21.13 28.28
C ARG A 716 -0.34 -19.64 28.03
N ILE A 717 0.04 -19.16 26.86
CA ILE A 717 -0.31 -17.84 26.32
C ILE A 717 -1.30 -18.06 25.18
N PHE A 718 -2.58 -17.87 25.49
CA PHE A 718 -3.68 -18.17 24.58
C PHE A 718 -4.95 -17.39 24.95
N ASN A 719 -5.79 -17.13 23.95
CA ASN A 719 -7.20 -16.75 24.07
C ASN A 719 -7.89 -17.05 22.71
N THR A 720 -9.22 -16.88 22.63
CA THR A 720 -10.02 -17.27 21.46
C THR A 720 -9.56 -16.66 20.13
N TRP A 721 -9.05 -15.42 20.11
CA TRP A 721 -8.78 -14.70 18.86
C TRP A 721 -7.33 -14.30 18.63
N MET A 722 -6.52 -14.12 19.69
CA MET A 722 -5.09 -13.74 19.59
C MET A 722 -4.83 -12.57 18.62
N GLY A 723 -5.69 -11.54 18.67
CA GLY A 723 -5.71 -10.43 17.72
C GLY A 723 -6.87 -10.52 16.71
N ASP A 724 -6.63 -10.06 15.49
CA ASP A 724 -7.61 -9.99 14.40
C ASP A 724 -6.89 -9.74 13.05
N PRO A 725 -6.95 -10.66 12.06
CA PRO A 725 -6.27 -10.52 10.78
C PRO A 725 -6.60 -9.23 10.02
N SER A 726 -7.83 -8.72 10.13
CA SER A 726 -8.23 -7.47 9.47
C SER A 726 -7.44 -6.26 9.99
N LYS A 727 -6.96 -6.32 11.23
CA LYS A 727 -6.14 -5.26 11.84
C LYS A 727 -4.68 -5.37 11.41
N ASN A 728 -4.16 -6.59 11.22
CA ASN A 728 -2.85 -6.81 10.60
C ASN A 728 -2.83 -6.39 9.12
N LEU A 729 -3.93 -6.60 8.38
CA LEU A 729 -4.10 -6.10 7.02
C LEU A 729 -4.03 -4.56 6.97
N PHE A 730 -4.85 -3.86 7.75
CA PHE A 730 -4.80 -2.40 7.80
C PHE A 730 -3.45 -1.89 8.31
N LEU A 731 -2.80 -2.57 9.27
CA LEU A 731 -1.47 -2.19 9.74
C LEU A 731 -0.40 -2.29 8.63
N SER A 732 -0.46 -3.30 7.77
CA SER A 732 0.45 -3.38 6.60
C SER A 732 0.33 -2.12 5.72
N GLU A 733 -0.89 -1.65 5.47
CA GLU A 733 -1.13 -0.40 4.73
C GLU A 733 -0.72 0.86 5.52
N VAL A 734 -0.94 0.91 6.85
CA VAL A 734 -0.43 2.00 7.70
C VAL A 734 1.09 2.14 7.58
N LEU A 735 1.82 1.03 7.64
CA LEU A 735 3.28 1.02 7.55
C LEU A 735 3.78 1.37 6.14
N LYS A 736 3.04 0.99 5.07
CA LYS A 736 3.33 1.43 3.70
C LYS A 736 3.18 2.94 3.54
N VAL A 737 2.15 3.56 4.14
CA VAL A 737 1.95 5.01 4.12
C VAL A 737 3.05 5.73 4.92
N ILE A 738 3.32 5.31 6.17
CA ILE A 738 4.37 5.90 7.02
C ILE A 738 5.74 5.92 6.32
N ARG A 739 6.08 4.85 5.60
CA ARG A 739 7.32 4.74 4.80
C ARG A 739 7.29 5.58 3.53
N ARG A 740 6.19 5.58 2.77
CA ARG A 740 6.06 6.31 1.50
C ARG A 740 6.11 7.83 1.68
N GLU A 741 5.51 8.32 2.77
CA GLU A 741 5.30 9.75 3.02
C GLU A 741 6.23 10.31 4.11
N ASN A 742 7.26 9.54 4.50
CA ASN A 742 8.26 9.91 5.52
C ASN A 742 7.65 10.46 6.82
N LEU A 743 6.54 9.89 7.29
CA LEU A 743 5.73 10.50 8.36
C LEU A 743 6.48 10.65 9.70
N LEU A 744 7.56 9.91 9.93
CA LEU A 744 8.43 10.08 11.10
C LEU A 744 9.26 11.38 11.04
N GLU A 745 9.70 11.78 9.84
CA GLU A 745 10.36 13.08 9.62
C GLU A 745 9.34 14.22 9.77
N GLU A 746 8.12 14.02 9.24
CA GLU A 746 7.02 14.98 9.41
C GLU A 746 6.62 15.15 10.88
N VAL A 747 6.54 14.08 11.68
CA VAL A 747 6.34 14.16 13.14
C VAL A 747 7.48 14.91 13.83
N THR A 748 8.73 14.75 13.38
CA THR A 748 9.87 15.50 13.92
C THR A 748 9.77 16.99 13.57
N ARG A 749 9.36 17.32 12.34
CA ARG A 749 9.20 18.69 11.84
C ARG A 749 8.04 19.44 12.50
N SER A 750 6.85 18.83 12.50
CA SER A 750 5.62 19.38 13.11
C SER A 750 5.71 19.42 14.63
N GLY A 751 6.25 18.36 15.26
CA GLY A 751 6.50 18.30 16.69
C GLY A 751 7.40 19.43 17.21
N LYS A 752 8.49 19.73 16.48
CA LYS A 752 9.34 20.88 16.81
C LYS A 752 8.58 22.21 16.76
N ALA A 753 7.70 22.40 15.79
CA ALA A 753 6.89 23.62 15.67
C ALA A 753 5.84 23.72 16.80
N LEU A 754 5.19 22.60 17.14
CA LEU A 754 4.24 22.51 18.25
C LEU A 754 4.92 22.85 19.59
N LEU A 755 6.05 22.20 19.90
CA LEU A 755 6.76 22.41 21.15
C LEU A 755 7.32 23.85 21.27
N GLN A 756 7.82 24.43 20.18
CA GLN A 756 8.22 25.83 20.13
C GLN A 756 7.04 26.78 20.45
N GLY A 757 5.86 26.53 19.87
CA GLY A 757 4.65 27.28 20.20
C GLY A 757 4.21 27.13 21.66
N LEU A 758 4.39 25.95 22.27
CA LEU A 758 4.13 25.74 23.69
C LEU A 758 5.11 26.53 24.59
N TYR A 759 6.40 26.63 24.23
CA TYR A 759 7.35 27.48 24.93
C TYR A 759 7.01 28.97 24.81
N GLU A 760 6.58 29.42 23.63
CA GLU A 760 6.14 30.81 23.42
C GLU A 760 4.88 31.15 24.22
N LEU A 761 3.89 30.24 24.27
CA LEU A 761 2.70 30.38 25.11
C LEU A 761 3.05 30.36 26.61
N GLN A 762 3.98 29.50 27.04
CA GLN A 762 4.49 29.51 28.42
C GLN A 762 5.15 30.85 28.77
N SER A 763 5.97 31.40 27.85
CA SER A 763 6.66 32.68 28.06
C SER A 763 5.69 33.87 28.10
N GLN A 764 4.59 33.82 27.36
CA GLN A 764 3.56 34.86 27.36
C GLN A 764 2.60 34.75 28.56
N TYR A 765 2.30 33.54 29.02
CA TYR A 765 1.31 33.27 30.07
C TYR A 765 1.88 32.45 31.26
N PRO A 766 3.02 32.82 31.87
CA PRO A 766 3.69 32.01 32.91
C PRO A 766 2.90 31.92 34.23
N HIS A 767 1.83 32.70 34.37
CA HIS A 767 0.89 32.66 35.50
C HIS A 767 -0.30 31.70 35.26
N LEU A 768 -0.37 31.07 34.08
CA LEU A 768 -1.38 30.08 33.69
C LEU A 768 -0.76 28.76 33.22
N LEU A 769 0.42 28.81 32.58
CA LEU A 769 1.06 27.71 31.87
C LEU A 769 2.51 27.51 32.35
N SER A 770 2.94 26.25 32.46
CA SER A 770 4.30 25.88 32.91
C SER A 770 4.73 24.49 32.42
N ARG A 771 6.01 24.13 32.61
CA ARG A 771 6.59 22.80 32.34
C ARG A 771 6.30 22.27 30.91
N ALA A 772 6.29 23.15 29.91
CA ALA A 772 6.18 22.77 28.50
C ALA A 772 7.29 21.76 28.12
N ARG A 773 6.88 20.65 27.49
CA ARG A 773 7.73 19.47 27.25
C ARG A 773 7.20 18.64 26.09
N GLY A 774 8.06 17.83 25.48
CA GLY A 774 7.62 16.89 24.46
C GLY A 774 8.75 16.28 23.63
N GLN A 775 8.39 15.31 22.80
CA GLN A 775 9.28 14.62 21.87
C GLN A 775 8.47 14.17 20.65
N GLY A 776 8.88 14.57 19.44
CA GLY A 776 8.01 14.50 18.28
C GLY A 776 6.73 15.32 18.50
N THR A 777 5.58 14.82 18.06
CA THR A 777 4.26 15.44 18.33
C THR A 777 3.70 15.05 19.70
N PHE A 778 4.38 14.16 20.44
CA PHE A 778 4.04 13.81 21.82
C PHE A 778 4.46 14.95 22.76
N CYS A 779 3.62 15.98 22.89
CA CYS A 779 3.91 17.23 23.61
C CYS A 779 2.82 17.57 24.66
N ALA A 780 3.24 18.17 25.76
CA ALA A 780 2.37 18.54 26.89
C ALA A 780 2.79 19.87 27.55
N ILE A 781 1.87 20.48 28.29
CA ILE A 781 2.09 21.68 29.09
C ILE A 781 1.18 21.63 30.34
N ASP A 782 1.70 22.02 31.50
CA ASP A 782 0.93 22.05 32.75
C ASP A 782 0.18 23.38 32.86
N ALA A 783 -1.14 23.32 33.05
CA ALA A 783 -1.91 24.47 33.50
C ALA A 783 -1.78 24.65 35.03
N ARG A 784 -1.97 25.87 35.53
CA ARG A 784 -1.86 26.23 36.96
C ARG A 784 -2.70 25.36 37.90
N ASP A 785 -3.91 24.98 37.47
CA ASP A 785 -4.87 24.16 38.21
C ASP A 785 -5.85 23.46 37.26
N ASP A 786 -6.53 22.40 37.75
CA ASP A 786 -7.48 21.61 36.95
C ASP A 786 -8.63 22.45 36.36
N VAL A 787 -9.15 23.42 37.12
CA VAL A 787 -10.24 24.30 36.67
C VAL A 787 -9.79 25.16 35.48
N THR A 788 -8.55 25.65 35.52
CA THR A 788 -7.91 26.37 34.42
C THR A 788 -7.67 25.44 33.22
N ARG A 789 -7.19 24.20 33.46
CA ARG A 789 -6.99 23.17 32.43
C ARG A 789 -8.29 22.85 31.68
N ASP A 790 -9.35 22.55 32.42
CA ASP A 790 -10.66 22.21 31.85
C ASP A 790 -11.29 23.41 31.13
N SER A 791 -11.17 24.62 31.69
CA SER A 791 -11.65 25.85 31.05
C SER A 791 -10.91 26.15 29.74
N LEU A 792 -9.60 25.86 29.66
CA LEU A 792 -8.82 25.98 28.43
C LEU A 792 -9.25 24.95 27.38
N LEU A 793 -9.37 23.67 27.75
CA LEU A 793 -9.78 22.61 26.82
C LEU A 793 -11.16 22.90 26.19
N LEU A 794 -12.15 23.30 27.00
CA LEU A 794 -13.48 23.68 26.50
C LEU A 794 -13.40 24.86 25.50
N LYS A 795 -12.61 25.90 25.81
CA LYS A 795 -12.43 27.09 24.95
C LYS A 795 -11.60 26.84 23.69
N ILE A 796 -10.78 25.79 23.68
CA ILE A 796 -9.98 25.38 22.50
C ILE A 796 -10.85 24.52 21.56
N ARG A 797 -11.65 23.60 22.12
CA ARG A 797 -12.59 22.75 21.38
C ARG A 797 -13.74 23.55 20.75
N ASP A 798 -14.20 24.62 21.40
CA ASP A 798 -15.34 25.43 20.94
C ASP A 798 -14.91 26.57 19.97
N LYS A 799 -13.84 26.37 19.19
CA LYS A 799 -13.27 27.32 18.22
C LYS A 799 -12.97 26.68 16.86
#